data_AF-A0A0M6Y8X8-F1
#
_entry.id   AF-A0A0M6Y8X8-F1
#
_cell.length_a   1.000
_cell.length_b   1.000
_cell.length_c   1.000
_cell.angle_alpha   90.00
_cell.angle_beta   90.00
_cell.angle_gamma   90.00
#
_symmetry.space_group_name_H-M   'P 1'
#
loop_
_entity.id
_entity.type
_entity.pdbx_description
1 polymer ?
#
loop_
_entity_poly.entity_id
_entity_poly.type
_entity_poly.pdbx_seq_one_letter_code
_entity_poly.pdbx_strand_id
1 'polypeptide(L)'
;MASREPARPGKSETGGEAGLIDSIARTNAEAISTVPGLARRPQHPKHHGCVRARFIIGEVPEDLRHGLFALPGTYDALVRFSNGRQLDDRKRDAHGMAIKVLGIDREWLSAENPDGRVQDFILVDHETFFTGDLGDYDDINTLLLKRGLARLKPLSRLLFTGFYLFGRIRAFVSHRPVSPLASRYFSTTPYRLGDLLVKYTATPRPVPVDPPEVKSGRDQLAVALRETLIRCPVTFEFGVDVQIDPAAQPIDDPSITWSTVPGARHEKLATLEIFQQDVDQHAPLAENIAFSPWNSLPAHEPVGAINLARRQAYESAACKRHEVNGVVPPVFAGIPESYKMQQPSVSPRNDGMPLWLAIVAVLLLIACLVLEGKRLTIKPGPPQTFDNPVAEFKYGSIGAEWDGFPYMVWRELPAIFKDELPEGWRSFGFIEEPGQELPIGFSIRRVGVPRVGFNCATCHSAEVTAGGNTMLLLGAPAETLDIQSYILFLGYVAASDKLTADAVIESAAQAGRPLGPIDRLLVRTILVPGIKDQADGLATAFSWMKVKPQHGPGRTDAGNNWRARWGYCPEKDEAVGTVDFPSVWNQGIREGGWFHWDGNNNSLIERNYSAALAGGAKEWLLQRGLIDAQAEWLRDLPPPAYPLPVNAEMAADGAAIYEREGCGTCHDPGGESFGQVTPLSDLQTDPARSDLFDEAFVSRFGDVGKGYTWRFSHYRATDGYANTPLDAIWARGPYLHNGSVPTLRALLSLPEDRPATFYRGCTDFDPVDVGFACESGFLFDTQLTGNGNGGHLYGTGLPDGEKSALIEYLKSKQYAGRS
;
A
#
# COMPACT_ATOMS: atom_id res chain seq x y z
N MET A 1 41.13 47.59 -46.40
CA MET A 1 39.87 46.85 -46.62
C MET A 1 39.80 45.75 -45.58
N ALA A 2 38.70 45.62 -44.84
CA ALA A 2 38.59 44.71 -43.70
C ALA A 2 37.69 43.52 -44.05
N SER A 3 38.21 42.30 -43.91
CA SER A 3 37.45 41.04 -43.94
C SER A 3 37.26 40.55 -42.51
N ARG A 4 36.08 40.78 -41.93
CA ARG A 4 35.70 40.20 -40.64
C ARG A 4 35.07 38.81 -40.86
N GLU A 5 35.60 37.81 -40.17
CA GLU A 5 34.91 36.53 -39.99
C GLU A 5 33.59 36.74 -39.23
N PRO A 6 32.50 36.01 -39.59
CA PRO A 6 31.29 35.98 -38.79
C PRO A 6 31.50 35.11 -37.55
N ALA A 7 31.53 35.73 -36.37
CA ALA A 7 31.60 35.04 -35.09
C ALA A 7 30.37 34.15 -34.86
N ARG A 8 30.58 32.93 -34.34
CA ARG A 8 29.51 32.00 -33.97
C ARG A 8 28.76 32.50 -32.72
N PRO A 9 27.42 32.72 -32.76
CA PRO A 9 26.64 33.03 -31.56
C PRO A 9 26.53 31.80 -30.65
N GLY A 10 26.66 32.00 -29.34
CA GLY A 10 26.62 30.95 -28.33
C GLY A 10 25.21 30.49 -27.94
N LYS A 11 25.18 29.38 -27.20
CA LYS A 11 24.00 28.74 -26.60
C LYS A 11 23.23 29.70 -25.66
N SER A 12 21.91 29.55 -25.57
CA SER A 12 21.07 30.05 -24.46
C SER A 12 20.15 28.95 -23.92
N GLU A 13 19.85 28.99 -22.63
CA GLU A 13 19.37 27.83 -21.86
C GLU A 13 17.84 27.76 -21.67
N THR A 14 17.33 26.53 -21.62
CA THR A 14 16.28 26.16 -20.65
C THR A 14 16.53 24.72 -20.16
N GLY A 15 16.97 24.56 -18.91
CA GLY A 15 17.15 23.26 -18.25
C GLY A 15 18.45 22.51 -18.61
N GLY A 16 19.56 22.86 -17.95
CA GLY A 16 20.88 22.25 -18.16
C GLY A 16 21.04 20.84 -17.59
N GLU A 17 22.23 20.27 -17.78
CA GLU A 17 22.61 18.88 -17.48
C GLU A 17 22.24 18.40 -16.07
N ALA A 18 22.35 19.27 -15.05
CA ALA A 18 21.93 18.98 -13.68
C ALA A 18 20.45 18.55 -13.57
N GLY A 19 19.55 19.16 -14.36
CA GLY A 19 18.13 18.80 -14.36
C GLY A 19 17.83 17.43 -14.98
N LEU A 20 18.71 16.96 -15.88
CA LEU A 20 18.66 15.60 -16.43
C LEU A 20 19.20 14.59 -15.42
N ILE A 21 20.30 14.92 -14.72
CA ILE A 21 20.88 14.11 -13.64
C ILE A 21 19.84 13.88 -12.52
N ASP A 22 19.21 14.95 -12.03
CA ASP A 22 18.09 14.88 -11.06
C ASP A 22 16.93 14.02 -11.58
N SER A 23 16.60 14.12 -12.86
CA SER A 23 15.53 13.33 -13.48
C SER A 23 15.86 11.85 -13.53
N ILE A 24 17.10 11.48 -13.88
CA ILE A 24 17.60 10.11 -13.88
C ILE A 24 17.59 9.53 -12.46
N ALA A 25 18.09 10.28 -11.48
CA ALA A 25 18.18 9.84 -10.09
C ALA A 25 16.80 9.66 -9.44
N ARG A 26 15.89 10.61 -9.62
CA ARG A 26 14.49 10.52 -9.18
C ARG A 26 13.79 9.34 -9.85
N THR A 27 13.97 9.14 -11.15
CA THR A 27 13.32 8.06 -11.90
C THR A 27 13.81 6.67 -11.48
N ASN A 28 15.05 6.52 -11.04
CA ASN A 28 15.53 5.28 -10.44
C ASN A 28 14.91 5.05 -9.05
N ALA A 29 14.83 6.08 -8.19
CA ALA A 29 14.21 5.97 -6.88
C ALA A 29 12.69 5.69 -6.93
N GLU A 30 11.94 6.38 -7.80
CA GLU A 30 10.50 6.18 -8.02
C GLU A 30 10.13 4.78 -8.55
N ALA A 31 11.08 4.07 -9.16
CA ALA A 31 10.85 2.74 -9.71
C ALA A 31 11.04 1.60 -8.69
N ILE A 32 11.49 1.92 -7.48
CA ILE A 32 11.63 1.00 -6.35
C ILE A 32 10.26 0.84 -5.67
N SER A 33 9.92 -0.39 -5.25
CA SER A 33 8.69 -0.67 -4.51
C SER A 33 8.57 0.22 -3.27
N THR A 34 7.37 0.68 -2.95
CA THR A 34 7.07 1.39 -1.68
C THR A 34 6.41 0.48 -0.65
N VAL A 35 6.20 -0.80 -0.96
CA VAL A 35 5.65 -1.80 -0.03
C VAL A 35 6.76 -2.30 0.89
N PRO A 36 6.65 -2.18 2.23
CA PRO A 36 7.64 -2.70 3.17
C PRO A 36 7.95 -4.17 2.92
N GLY A 37 9.24 -4.54 2.85
CA GLY A 37 9.68 -5.89 2.48
C GLY A 37 10.78 -5.88 1.42
N LEU A 38 10.83 -6.89 0.55
CA LEU A 38 11.93 -7.09 -0.41
C LEU A 38 11.87 -6.11 -1.61
N ALA A 39 12.28 -4.85 -1.41
CA ALA A 39 12.56 -3.93 -2.50
C ALA A 39 13.84 -4.33 -3.24
N ARG A 40 13.69 -4.59 -4.54
CA ARG A 40 14.80 -4.88 -5.46
C ARG A 40 15.31 -3.60 -6.10
N ARG A 41 16.54 -3.64 -6.63
CA ARG A 41 17.12 -2.53 -7.39
C ARG A 41 16.32 -2.24 -8.67
N PRO A 42 16.15 -0.97 -9.08
CA PRO A 42 15.34 -0.61 -10.26
C PRO A 42 15.99 -1.06 -11.57
N GLN A 43 17.33 -1.11 -11.57
CA GLN A 43 18.16 -1.75 -12.58
C GLN A 43 19.07 -2.75 -11.86
N HIS A 44 19.42 -3.83 -12.54
CA HIS A 44 20.04 -5.02 -11.96
C HIS A 44 19.26 -5.72 -10.81
N PRO A 45 17.95 -6.01 -11.00
CA PRO A 45 17.04 -6.51 -9.96
C PRO A 45 17.26 -7.98 -9.56
N LYS A 46 17.91 -8.79 -10.41
CA LYS A 46 18.25 -10.19 -10.09
C LYS A 46 19.75 -10.31 -9.90
N HIS A 47 20.18 -10.75 -8.73
CA HIS A 47 21.55 -11.21 -8.51
C HIS A 47 21.68 -12.72 -8.76
N HIS A 48 22.88 -13.17 -9.11
CA HIS A 48 23.24 -14.59 -9.16
C HIS A 48 23.89 -15.05 -7.85
N GLY A 49 24.42 -14.11 -7.08
CA GLY A 49 25.08 -14.31 -5.79
C GLY A 49 25.94 -13.10 -5.42
N CYS A 50 26.36 -13.04 -4.16
CA CYS A 50 27.45 -12.17 -3.73
C CYS A 50 28.53 -13.05 -3.10
N VAL A 51 29.75 -12.94 -3.62
CA VAL A 51 30.86 -13.87 -3.35
C VAL A 51 32.05 -13.12 -2.76
N ARG A 52 32.79 -13.79 -1.88
CA ARG A 52 34.02 -13.27 -1.28
C ARG A 52 35.20 -13.50 -2.23
N ALA A 53 36.09 -12.54 -2.30
CA ALA A 53 37.26 -12.56 -3.15
C ALA A 53 38.45 -11.83 -2.49
N ARG A 54 39.64 -11.98 -3.07
CA ARG A 54 40.78 -11.08 -2.87
C ARG A 54 41.02 -10.25 -4.12
N PHE A 55 41.38 -8.99 -3.90
CA PHE A 55 41.89 -8.09 -4.93
C PHE A 55 43.40 -7.92 -4.73
N ILE A 56 44.18 -8.57 -5.58
CA ILE A 56 45.64 -8.74 -5.44
C ILE A 56 46.34 -7.83 -6.46
N ILE A 57 47.00 -6.79 -5.96
CA ILE A 57 47.78 -5.83 -6.75
C ILE A 57 49.24 -6.30 -6.73
N GLY A 58 49.75 -6.64 -7.90
CA GLY A 58 51.13 -7.06 -8.10
C GLY A 58 52.02 -5.91 -8.55
N GLU A 59 52.93 -6.19 -9.47
CA GLU A 59 53.68 -5.14 -10.17
C GLU A 59 52.78 -4.43 -11.18
N VAL A 60 52.72 -3.11 -11.07
CA VAL A 60 51.97 -2.19 -11.94
C VAL A 60 52.98 -1.30 -12.68
N PRO A 61 52.79 -0.96 -13.97
CA PRO A 61 53.61 0.03 -14.67
C PRO A 61 53.72 1.35 -13.89
N GLU A 62 54.90 1.97 -13.87
CA GLU A 62 55.20 3.11 -12.98
C GLU A 62 54.20 4.26 -13.11
N ASP A 63 53.78 4.56 -14.34
CA ASP A 63 52.83 5.61 -14.67
C ASP A 63 51.36 5.29 -14.33
N LEU A 64 51.06 4.04 -13.96
CA LEU A 64 49.73 3.60 -13.52
C LEU A 64 49.65 3.39 -11.99
N ARG A 65 50.72 3.69 -11.25
CA ARG A 65 50.81 3.56 -9.78
C ARG A 65 50.11 4.71 -9.05
N HIS A 66 48.80 4.83 -9.24
CA HIS A 66 47.98 5.84 -8.59
C HIS A 66 46.86 5.22 -7.74
N GLY A 67 46.52 5.90 -6.63
CA GLY A 67 45.46 5.49 -5.72
C GLY A 67 45.68 4.09 -5.12
N LEU A 68 44.69 3.21 -5.31
CA LEU A 68 44.70 1.82 -4.89
C LEU A 68 45.89 1.05 -5.49
N PHE A 69 46.29 1.38 -6.73
CA PHE A 69 47.39 0.72 -7.44
C PHE A 69 48.77 1.34 -7.18
N ALA A 70 48.88 2.34 -6.28
CA ALA A 70 50.15 3.00 -5.98
C ALA A 70 51.21 2.08 -5.37
N LEU A 71 50.76 1.03 -4.64
CA LEU A 71 51.64 0.04 -4.02
C LEU A 71 51.04 -1.37 -4.18
N PRO A 72 51.87 -2.42 -4.34
CA PRO A 72 51.42 -3.80 -4.25
C PRO A 72 50.70 -4.08 -2.93
N GLY A 73 49.70 -4.94 -2.96
CA GLY A 73 48.87 -5.21 -1.79
C GLY A 73 47.78 -6.24 -2.08
N THR A 74 47.26 -6.88 -1.04
CA THR A 74 46.12 -7.80 -1.12
C THR A 74 45.03 -7.27 -0.22
N TYR A 75 43.85 -7.07 -0.79
CA TYR A 75 42.68 -6.51 -0.13
C TYR A 75 41.54 -7.53 -0.18
N ASP A 76 40.72 -7.60 0.87
CA ASP A 76 39.48 -8.38 0.80
C ASP A 76 38.48 -7.66 -0.11
N ALA A 77 37.65 -8.44 -0.81
CA ALA A 77 36.65 -7.91 -1.74
C ALA A 77 35.34 -8.71 -1.71
N LEU A 78 34.25 -8.01 -2.01
CA LEU A 78 32.93 -8.58 -2.26
C LEU A 78 32.54 -8.34 -3.71
N VAL A 79 32.09 -9.38 -4.41
CA VAL A 79 31.67 -9.30 -5.82
C VAL A 79 30.20 -9.70 -5.94
N ARG A 80 29.37 -8.87 -6.58
CA ARG A 80 27.96 -9.17 -6.88
C ARG A 80 27.77 -9.34 -8.40
N PHE A 81 27.30 -10.51 -8.80
CA PHE A 81 26.88 -10.81 -10.17
C PHE A 81 25.38 -10.60 -10.34
N SER A 82 24.93 -10.08 -11.50
CA SER A 82 23.52 -9.80 -11.76
C SER A 82 23.15 -9.70 -13.24
N ASN A 83 21.87 -9.93 -13.57
CA ASN A 83 21.28 -9.52 -14.86
C ASN A 83 20.92 -8.03 -14.82
N GLY A 84 20.72 -7.36 -15.97
CA GLY A 84 20.35 -5.94 -16.06
C GLY A 84 18.86 -5.66 -15.83
N ARG A 85 17.96 -6.47 -16.39
CA ARG A 85 16.50 -6.38 -16.23
C ARG A 85 15.79 -7.74 -16.09
N GLN A 86 16.30 -8.80 -16.69
CA GLN A 86 15.61 -10.09 -16.80
C GLN A 86 15.68 -10.88 -15.49
N LEU A 87 14.55 -11.47 -15.09
CA LEU A 87 14.46 -12.42 -13.98
C LEU A 87 14.53 -13.90 -14.44
N ASP A 88 14.95 -14.12 -15.69
CA ASP A 88 15.03 -15.43 -16.35
C ASP A 88 16.30 -15.46 -17.20
N ASP A 89 17.30 -16.21 -16.73
CA ASP A 89 18.67 -16.29 -17.25
C ASP A 89 18.76 -16.93 -18.65
N ARG A 90 17.65 -17.46 -19.16
CA ARG A 90 17.56 -17.97 -20.53
C ARG A 90 17.37 -16.85 -21.56
N LYS A 91 17.05 -15.63 -21.13
CA LYS A 91 16.84 -14.47 -22.01
C LYS A 91 18.17 -13.74 -22.26
N ARG A 92 18.20 -12.95 -23.34
CA ARG A 92 19.32 -12.03 -23.59
C ARG A 92 19.18 -10.81 -22.66
N ASP A 93 20.30 -10.37 -22.10
CA ASP A 93 20.38 -9.19 -21.23
C ASP A 93 21.82 -8.66 -21.18
N ALA A 94 22.02 -7.54 -20.49
CA ALA A 94 23.33 -7.16 -19.96
C ALA A 94 23.57 -7.84 -18.60
N HIS A 95 24.82 -8.13 -18.25
CA HIS A 95 25.18 -8.79 -16.99
C HIS A 95 26.22 -7.95 -16.24
N GLY A 96 25.93 -7.60 -14.99
CA GLY A 96 26.78 -6.76 -14.16
C GLY A 96 27.70 -7.56 -13.23
N MET A 97 28.94 -7.09 -13.10
CA MET A 97 29.89 -7.47 -12.04
C MET A 97 30.23 -6.20 -11.25
N ALA A 98 29.72 -6.11 -10.02
CA ALA A 98 30.09 -5.03 -9.09
C ALA A 98 31.09 -5.57 -8.06
N ILE A 99 32.27 -4.97 -7.98
CA ILE A 99 33.35 -5.33 -7.04
C ILE A 99 33.43 -4.22 -5.99
N LYS A 100 33.50 -4.58 -4.71
CA LYS A 100 33.79 -3.68 -3.59
C LYS A 100 35.07 -4.17 -2.91
N VAL A 101 36.14 -3.40 -3.03
CA VAL A 101 37.41 -3.60 -2.32
C VAL A 101 37.30 -2.99 -0.92
N LEU A 102 37.80 -3.69 0.09
CA LEU A 102 37.67 -3.37 1.52
C LEU A 102 39.04 -3.18 2.19
N GLY A 103 39.06 -2.51 3.34
CA GLY A 103 40.25 -2.43 4.20
C GLY A 103 41.33 -1.46 3.70
N ILE A 104 40.94 -0.41 2.99
CA ILE A 104 41.88 0.59 2.45
C ILE A 104 42.26 1.60 3.56
N ASP A 105 43.20 1.22 4.43
CA ASP A 105 43.76 2.10 5.48
C ASP A 105 44.98 2.90 4.96
N ARG A 106 44.74 4.06 4.34
CA ARG A 106 45.80 5.05 3.98
C ARG A 106 45.27 6.49 4.09
N GLU A 107 46.06 7.39 4.69
CA GLU A 107 45.67 8.73 5.20
C GLU A 107 45.28 9.83 4.15
N TRP A 108 45.02 9.48 2.88
CA TRP A 108 44.95 10.46 1.79
C TRP A 108 43.62 10.40 1.02
N LEU A 109 42.54 10.95 1.61
CA LEU A 109 41.19 10.90 1.01
C LEU A 109 40.46 12.24 1.13
N SER A 110 39.68 12.57 0.09
CA SER A 110 38.92 13.82 -0.02
C SER A 110 37.61 13.77 0.77
N ALA A 111 37.00 14.95 0.97
CA ALA A 111 35.87 15.20 1.86
C ALA A 111 34.51 14.54 1.48
N GLU A 112 34.47 13.59 0.55
CA GLU A 112 33.23 12.95 0.08
C GLU A 112 33.17 11.41 0.29
N ASN A 113 34.17 10.82 0.97
CA ASN A 113 34.14 9.40 1.36
C ASN A 113 34.21 9.28 2.90
N PRO A 114 33.06 9.20 3.61
CA PRO A 114 33.04 9.40 5.06
C PRO A 114 33.73 8.31 5.89
N ASP A 115 33.85 7.09 5.35
CA ASP A 115 34.53 5.95 6.00
C ASP A 115 35.92 5.64 5.39
N GLY A 116 36.24 6.19 4.22
CA GLY A 116 37.53 6.12 3.53
C GLY A 116 38.02 4.73 3.07
N ARG A 117 37.47 3.64 3.61
CA ARG A 117 38.09 2.30 3.60
C ARG A 117 37.70 1.39 2.44
N VAL A 118 37.00 1.90 1.42
CA VAL A 118 36.46 1.10 0.31
C VAL A 118 36.64 1.75 -1.05
N GLN A 119 36.79 0.90 -2.09
CA GLN A 119 36.80 1.28 -3.50
C GLN A 119 35.85 0.35 -4.28
N ASP A 120 34.86 0.92 -4.95
CA ASP A 120 33.94 0.16 -5.82
C ASP A 120 34.39 0.22 -7.29
N PHE A 121 34.19 -0.88 -8.01
CA PHE A 121 34.29 -0.95 -9.46
C PHE A 121 32.99 -1.53 -10.03
N ILE A 122 32.29 -0.76 -10.85
CA ILE A 122 30.98 -1.13 -11.39
C ILE A 122 31.11 -1.48 -12.86
N LEU A 123 31.13 -2.78 -13.16
CA LEU A 123 31.39 -3.31 -14.50
C LEU A 123 30.14 -4.03 -15.08
N VAL A 124 30.08 -4.10 -16.41
CA VAL A 124 29.05 -4.82 -17.18
C VAL A 124 29.72 -5.61 -18.31
N ASP A 125 29.09 -6.69 -18.78
CA ASP A 125 29.62 -7.62 -19.77
C ASP A 125 29.64 -7.09 -21.22
N HIS A 126 29.56 -5.78 -21.42
CA HIS A 126 29.61 -5.10 -22.71
C HIS A 126 30.59 -3.93 -22.64
N GLU A 127 31.39 -3.70 -23.69
CA GLU A 127 32.53 -2.77 -23.64
C GLU A 127 32.15 -1.29 -23.64
N THR A 128 31.10 -0.93 -24.39
CA THR A 128 30.66 0.46 -24.58
C THR A 128 29.29 0.70 -23.95
N PHE A 129 29.01 1.94 -23.57
CA PHE A 129 27.69 2.35 -23.08
C PHE A 129 26.77 2.74 -24.24
N PHE A 130 25.46 2.67 -24.05
CA PHE A 130 24.49 2.85 -25.14
C PHE A 130 24.23 4.32 -25.54
N THR A 131 24.66 5.31 -24.75
CA THR A 131 24.70 6.74 -25.15
C THR A 131 25.77 7.52 -24.38
N GLY A 132 26.18 8.70 -24.88
CA GLY A 132 26.89 9.73 -24.11
C GLY A 132 26.02 10.93 -23.72
N ASP A 133 24.88 11.12 -24.39
CA ASP A 133 23.96 12.23 -24.11
C ASP A 133 23.11 11.95 -22.87
N LEU A 134 23.10 12.89 -21.92
CA LEU A 134 22.29 12.79 -20.70
C LEU A 134 20.78 12.82 -21.00
N GLY A 135 20.37 13.46 -22.09
CA GLY A 135 18.98 13.46 -22.53
C GLY A 135 18.54 12.08 -23.02
N ASP A 136 19.36 11.42 -23.85
CA ASP A 136 19.10 10.06 -24.30
C ASP A 136 19.14 9.09 -23.11
N TYR A 137 20.00 9.33 -22.11
CA TYR A 137 20.02 8.51 -20.90
C TYR A 137 18.77 8.73 -20.04
N ASP A 138 18.29 9.96 -19.80
CA ASP A 138 17.02 10.22 -19.08
C ASP A 138 15.80 9.70 -19.86
N ASP A 139 15.79 9.85 -21.18
CA ASP A 139 14.74 9.35 -22.06
C ASP A 139 14.65 7.81 -21.99
N ILE A 140 15.79 7.10 -22.10
CA ILE A 140 15.85 5.64 -21.95
C ILE A 140 15.48 5.22 -20.54
N ASN A 141 16.02 5.89 -19.52
CA ASN A 141 15.75 5.58 -18.11
C ASN A 141 14.26 5.77 -17.78
N THR A 142 13.64 6.84 -18.29
CA THR A 142 12.19 7.09 -18.24
C THR A 142 11.40 6.02 -19.01
N LEU A 143 11.81 5.68 -20.23
CA LEU A 143 11.20 4.62 -21.06
C LEU A 143 11.33 3.22 -20.43
N LEU A 144 12.36 2.97 -19.62
CA LEU A 144 12.63 1.68 -19.02
C LEU A 144 12.01 1.51 -17.63
N LEU A 145 11.89 2.58 -16.85
CA LEU A 145 11.52 2.53 -15.43
C LEU A 145 10.16 3.15 -15.10
N LYS A 146 9.69 4.17 -15.84
CA LYS A 146 8.36 4.75 -15.57
C LYS A 146 7.23 3.92 -16.17
N ARG A 147 6.10 3.90 -15.46
CA ARG A 147 4.86 3.20 -15.85
C ARG A 147 3.84 4.19 -16.45
N GLY A 148 2.84 3.67 -17.16
CA GLY A 148 1.76 4.46 -17.76
C GLY A 148 2.22 5.50 -18.80
N LEU A 149 1.44 6.57 -18.97
CA LEU A 149 1.68 7.61 -20.00
C LEU A 149 3.02 8.36 -19.84
N ALA A 150 3.62 8.37 -18.65
CA ALA A 150 4.94 8.96 -18.44
C ALA A 150 6.03 8.29 -19.30
N ARG A 151 5.83 7.00 -19.64
CA ARG A 151 6.69 6.22 -20.54
C ARG A 151 6.67 6.71 -22.00
N LEU A 152 5.66 7.48 -22.39
CA LEU A 152 5.50 8.05 -23.75
C LEU A 152 6.11 9.46 -23.88
N LYS A 153 6.47 10.11 -22.76
CA LYS A 153 7.11 11.43 -22.75
C LYS A 153 8.36 11.55 -23.66
N PRO A 154 9.30 10.57 -23.70
CA PRO A 154 10.48 10.66 -24.56
C PRO A 154 10.22 10.28 -26.03
N LEU A 155 9.04 9.76 -26.37
CA LEU A 155 8.79 9.11 -27.66
C LEU A 155 8.87 10.09 -28.85
N SER A 156 8.56 11.37 -28.63
CA SER A 156 8.72 12.44 -29.63
C SER A 156 10.18 12.79 -29.91
N ARG A 157 11.10 12.61 -28.95
CA ARG A 157 12.55 12.83 -29.12
C ARG A 157 13.20 11.60 -29.78
N LEU A 158 12.85 10.40 -29.29
CA LEU A 158 13.31 9.13 -29.87
C LEU A 158 12.86 8.89 -31.31
N LEU A 159 11.80 9.54 -31.81
CA LEU A 159 11.43 9.46 -33.23
C LEU A 159 12.48 10.11 -34.16
N PHE A 160 13.34 11.00 -33.66
CA PHE A 160 14.42 11.63 -34.42
C PHE A 160 15.81 11.04 -34.12
N THR A 161 16.05 10.52 -32.91
CA THR A 161 17.34 9.89 -32.51
C THR A 161 17.34 8.36 -32.57
N GLY A 162 16.18 7.72 -32.74
CA GLY A 162 15.99 6.32 -32.35
C GLY A 162 16.74 5.26 -33.16
N PHE A 163 17.13 5.51 -34.42
CA PHE A 163 17.68 4.44 -35.26
C PHE A 163 19.09 3.99 -34.83
N TYR A 164 19.99 4.93 -34.53
CA TYR A 164 21.33 4.59 -34.03
C TYR A 164 21.29 4.10 -32.58
N LEU A 165 20.42 4.70 -31.76
CA LEU A 165 20.30 4.41 -30.33
C LEU A 165 19.70 3.00 -30.10
N PHE A 166 18.72 2.60 -30.90
CA PHE A 166 18.14 1.24 -30.88
C PHE A 166 19.17 0.16 -31.16
N GLY A 167 20.03 0.34 -32.16
CA GLY A 167 21.10 -0.61 -32.48
C GLY A 167 22.08 -0.80 -31.32
N ARG A 168 22.48 0.30 -30.67
CA ARG A 168 23.40 0.31 -29.53
C ARG A 168 22.79 -0.31 -28.27
N ILE A 169 21.54 0.03 -27.92
CA ILE A 169 20.82 -0.63 -26.82
C ILE A 169 20.69 -2.13 -27.09
N ARG A 170 20.31 -2.52 -28.31
CA ARG A 170 20.16 -3.93 -28.70
C ARG A 170 21.46 -4.69 -28.54
N ALA A 171 22.61 -4.12 -28.93
CA ALA A 171 23.92 -4.72 -28.72
C ALA A 171 24.24 -4.87 -27.23
N PHE A 172 24.04 -3.80 -26.44
CA PHE A 172 24.28 -3.77 -25.00
C PHE A 172 23.52 -4.86 -24.22
N VAL A 173 22.28 -5.18 -24.62
CA VAL A 173 21.47 -6.26 -24.00
C VAL A 173 21.45 -7.56 -24.80
N SER A 174 22.40 -7.77 -25.72
CA SER A 174 22.38 -8.94 -26.62
C SER A 174 23.00 -10.20 -26.02
N HIS A 175 23.78 -10.09 -24.95
CA HIS A 175 24.56 -11.20 -24.42
C HIS A 175 23.70 -12.27 -23.75
N ARG A 176 24.24 -13.50 -23.74
CA ARG A 176 23.63 -14.69 -23.14
C ARG A 176 24.74 -15.65 -22.72
N PRO A 177 25.50 -15.33 -21.65
CA PRO A 177 26.58 -16.17 -21.19
C PRO A 177 26.05 -17.53 -20.69
N VAL A 178 26.95 -18.53 -20.63
CA VAL A 178 26.67 -19.83 -20.01
C VAL A 178 26.96 -19.83 -18.50
N SER A 179 27.83 -18.93 -18.04
CA SER A 179 28.16 -18.68 -16.64
C SER A 179 28.61 -17.23 -16.48
N PRO A 180 28.29 -16.54 -15.36
CA PRO A 180 28.87 -15.21 -15.08
C PRO A 180 30.41 -15.24 -15.02
N LEU A 181 30.99 -16.40 -14.69
CA LEU A 181 32.44 -16.58 -14.59
C LEU A 181 33.15 -16.67 -15.95
N ALA A 182 32.42 -16.71 -17.06
CA ALA A 182 32.95 -16.80 -18.42
C ALA A 182 32.90 -15.48 -19.21
N SER A 183 32.23 -14.44 -18.69
CA SER A 183 32.13 -13.13 -19.35
C SER A 183 33.33 -12.24 -19.04
N ARG A 184 33.79 -11.47 -20.04
CA ARG A 184 34.67 -10.29 -19.83
C ARG A 184 33.79 -9.09 -19.45
N TYR A 185 34.21 -8.33 -18.45
CA TYR A 185 33.48 -7.19 -17.91
C TYR A 185 34.26 -5.87 -18.09
N PHE A 186 33.54 -4.77 -18.23
CA PHE A 186 34.08 -3.45 -18.56
C PHE A 186 33.36 -2.36 -17.76
N SER A 187 34.07 -1.27 -17.42
CA SER A 187 33.47 -0.12 -16.74
C SER A 187 32.54 0.70 -17.65
N THR A 188 32.68 0.55 -18.98
CA THR A 188 32.05 1.28 -20.10
C THR A 188 32.34 2.78 -20.17
N THR A 189 32.33 3.43 -19.01
CA THR A 189 32.61 4.84 -18.78
C THR A 189 34.04 5.06 -18.30
N PRO A 190 34.64 6.23 -18.58
CA PRO A 190 36.02 6.56 -18.19
C PRO A 190 36.14 7.02 -16.72
N TYR A 191 37.33 6.83 -16.15
CA TYR A 191 37.72 7.20 -14.80
C TYR A 191 39.12 7.82 -14.85
N ARG A 192 39.49 8.60 -13.84
CA ARG A 192 40.89 8.92 -13.58
C ARG A 192 41.66 7.70 -13.09
N LEU A 193 42.96 7.75 -13.32
CA LEU A 193 43.97 6.98 -12.61
C LEU A 193 45.17 7.91 -12.36
N GLY A 194 45.06 8.74 -11.32
CA GLY A 194 45.93 9.91 -11.15
C GLY A 194 45.66 10.95 -12.25
N ASP A 195 46.71 11.33 -12.98
CA ASP A 195 46.62 12.27 -14.10
C ASP A 195 46.13 11.61 -15.40
N LEU A 196 46.14 10.27 -15.47
CA LEU A 196 45.71 9.51 -16.64
C LEU A 196 44.19 9.26 -16.65
N LEU A 197 43.68 8.92 -17.83
CA LEU A 197 42.28 8.55 -18.06
C LEU A 197 42.20 7.10 -18.56
N VAL A 198 41.30 6.32 -17.95
CA VAL A 198 41.21 4.87 -18.16
C VAL A 198 39.77 4.37 -18.21
N LYS A 199 39.54 3.23 -18.87
CA LYS A 199 38.37 2.36 -18.65
C LYS A 199 38.84 1.07 -18.00
N TYR A 200 38.19 0.63 -16.92
CA TYR A 200 38.57 -0.60 -16.21
C TYR A 200 37.98 -1.84 -16.88
N THR A 201 38.71 -2.95 -16.86
CA THR A 201 38.26 -4.25 -17.39
C THR A 201 38.55 -5.38 -16.40
N ALA A 202 37.71 -6.43 -16.43
CA ALA A 202 37.94 -7.69 -15.72
C ALA A 202 37.75 -8.85 -16.70
N THR A 203 38.83 -9.56 -17.00
CA THR A 203 38.87 -10.65 -17.99
C THR A 203 39.03 -11.99 -17.28
N PRO A 204 38.14 -12.97 -17.48
CA PRO A 204 38.23 -14.26 -16.81
C PRO A 204 39.47 -15.02 -17.29
N ARG A 205 40.21 -15.63 -16.36
CA ARG A 205 41.24 -16.62 -16.70
C ARG A 205 40.60 -18.00 -16.86
N PRO A 206 41.19 -18.93 -17.63
CA PRO A 206 40.68 -20.29 -17.77
C PRO A 206 40.45 -20.94 -16.41
N VAL A 207 39.24 -21.47 -16.19
CA VAL A 207 38.88 -22.18 -14.97
C VAL A 207 39.56 -23.55 -14.97
N PRO A 208 40.20 -24.02 -13.87
CA PRO A 208 40.95 -25.29 -13.86
C PRO A 208 40.12 -26.58 -13.96
N VAL A 209 38.79 -26.47 -14.01
CA VAL A 209 37.85 -27.60 -14.11
C VAL A 209 36.90 -27.38 -15.28
N ASP A 210 36.42 -28.47 -15.87
CA ASP A 210 35.39 -28.41 -16.92
C ASP A 210 34.14 -27.66 -16.41
N PRO A 211 33.53 -26.80 -17.22
CA PRO A 211 32.30 -26.11 -16.84
C PRO A 211 31.20 -27.10 -16.43
N PRO A 212 30.48 -26.88 -15.31
CA PRO A 212 29.42 -27.78 -14.89
C PRO A 212 28.31 -27.85 -15.96
N GLU A 213 27.78 -29.05 -16.23
CA GLU A 213 26.57 -29.22 -17.04
C GLU A 213 25.36 -28.66 -16.29
N VAL A 214 25.06 -27.38 -16.54
CA VAL A 214 23.88 -26.72 -15.98
C VAL A 214 22.69 -26.89 -16.91
N LYS A 215 21.61 -27.47 -16.36
CA LYS A 215 20.34 -27.59 -17.07
C LYS A 215 19.75 -26.21 -17.37
N SER A 216 19.32 -26.01 -18.62
CA SER A 216 18.64 -24.78 -19.05
C SER A 216 17.43 -24.48 -18.18
N GLY A 217 17.44 -23.33 -17.50
CA GLY A 217 16.47 -23.02 -16.44
C GLY A 217 16.48 -21.55 -16.06
N ARG A 218 15.46 -21.10 -15.34
CA ARG A 218 15.26 -19.69 -14.97
C ARG A 218 16.47 -19.08 -14.25
N ASP A 219 17.17 -19.89 -13.46
CA ASP A 219 18.26 -19.50 -12.57
C ASP A 219 19.61 -20.14 -12.96
N GLN A 220 19.76 -20.53 -14.24
CA GLN A 220 20.94 -21.24 -14.75
C GLN A 220 22.26 -20.49 -14.50
N LEU A 221 22.29 -19.15 -14.46
CA LEU A 221 23.52 -18.40 -14.21
C LEU A 221 23.91 -18.41 -12.72
N ALA A 222 22.92 -18.43 -11.81
CA ALA A 222 23.15 -18.61 -10.38
C ALA A 222 23.63 -20.03 -10.07
N VAL A 223 23.01 -21.04 -10.70
CA VAL A 223 23.46 -22.43 -10.60
C VAL A 223 24.89 -22.60 -11.14
N ALA A 224 25.22 -22.01 -12.31
CA ALA A 224 26.56 -22.08 -12.88
C ALA A 224 27.64 -21.43 -11.99
N LEU A 225 27.32 -20.27 -11.40
CA LEU A 225 28.17 -19.57 -10.43
C LEU A 225 28.45 -20.46 -9.21
N ARG A 226 27.39 -21.02 -8.61
CA ARG A 226 27.46 -21.88 -7.42
C ARG A 226 28.20 -23.20 -7.68
N GLU A 227 27.82 -23.93 -8.73
CA GLU A 227 28.42 -25.23 -9.09
C GLU A 227 29.91 -25.13 -9.42
N THR A 228 30.35 -24.00 -10.00
CA THR A 228 31.78 -23.76 -10.25
C THR A 228 32.52 -23.44 -8.95
N LEU A 229 32.00 -22.50 -8.15
CA LEU A 229 32.69 -22.01 -6.95
C LEU A 229 32.67 -22.98 -5.77
N ILE A 230 31.78 -23.97 -5.72
CA ILE A 230 31.91 -25.10 -4.77
C ILE A 230 33.14 -25.96 -5.09
N ARG A 231 33.56 -26.04 -6.36
CA ARG A 231 34.61 -26.97 -6.82
C ARG A 231 36.01 -26.37 -6.81
N CYS A 232 36.16 -25.09 -7.17
CA CYS A 232 37.45 -24.42 -7.25
C CYS A 232 37.33 -22.89 -7.12
N PRO A 233 38.41 -22.18 -6.72
CA PRO A 233 38.49 -20.73 -6.89
C PRO A 233 38.55 -20.34 -8.37
N VAL A 234 38.10 -19.13 -8.70
CA VAL A 234 38.14 -18.59 -10.07
C VAL A 234 38.81 -17.23 -10.08
N THR A 235 39.68 -17.00 -11.07
CA THR A 235 40.51 -15.81 -11.15
C THR A 235 40.13 -14.93 -12.34
N PHE A 236 39.99 -13.64 -12.10
CA PHE A 236 39.90 -12.61 -13.13
C PHE A 236 41.18 -11.78 -13.16
N GLU A 237 41.64 -11.45 -14.36
CA GLU A 237 42.63 -10.42 -14.60
C GLU A 237 41.95 -9.06 -14.62
N PHE A 238 42.32 -8.17 -13.70
CA PHE A 238 41.78 -6.81 -13.62
C PHE A 238 42.78 -5.83 -14.23
N GLY A 239 42.34 -5.01 -15.18
CA GLY A 239 43.21 -4.14 -15.97
C GLY A 239 42.51 -2.87 -16.43
N VAL A 240 43.20 -2.13 -17.30
CA VAL A 240 42.74 -0.86 -17.87
C VAL A 240 43.03 -0.75 -19.36
N ASP A 241 42.15 -0.03 -20.03
CA ASP A 241 42.36 0.53 -21.36
C ASP A 241 42.69 2.02 -21.17
N VAL A 242 43.91 2.43 -21.50
CA VAL A 242 44.43 3.79 -21.25
C VAL A 242 44.12 4.73 -22.41
N GLN A 243 43.74 5.97 -22.11
CA GLN A 243 43.58 7.02 -23.12
C GLN A 243 44.95 7.45 -23.67
N ILE A 244 45.12 7.32 -24.99
CA ILE A 244 46.31 7.72 -25.75
C ILE A 244 45.99 8.79 -26.81
N ASP A 245 44.75 8.87 -27.27
CA ASP A 245 44.25 9.87 -28.21
C ASP A 245 42.90 10.41 -27.72
N PRO A 246 42.86 11.60 -27.08
CA PRO A 246 41.62 12.19 -26.57
C PRO A 246 40.55 12.46 -27.64
N ALA A 247 40.91 12.55 -28.93
CA ALA A 247 39.95 12.76 -30.01
C ALA A 247 39.32 11.44 -30.48
N ALA A 248 40.10 10.36 -30.56
CA ALA A 248 39.60 9.03 -30.88
C ALA A 248 38.98 8.29 -29.67
N GLN A 249 39.31 8.71 -28.45
CA GLN A 249 38.87 8.10 -27.19
C GLN A 249 38.20 9.16 -26.29
N PRO A 250 37.05 9.73 -26.69
CA PRO A 250 36.40 10.82 -25.96
C PRO A 250 35.91 10.39 -24.57
N ILE A 251 35.90 11.34 -23.63
CA ILE A 251 35.40 11.16 -22.26
C ILE A 251 33.88 11.13 -22.24
N ASP A 252 33.24 12.13 -22.87
CA ASP A 252 31.79 12.35 -22.82
C ASP A 252 30.99 11.49 -23.80
N ASP A 253 31.65 10.71 -24.65
CA ASP A 253 30.98 9.66 -25.45
C ASP A 253 31.50 8.24 -25.15
N PRO A 254 30.99 7.58 -24.09
CA PRO A 254 31.26 6.18 -23.83
C PRO A 254 30.65 5.21 -24.88
N SER A 255 30.09 5.71 -26.01
CA SER A 255 29.83 4.88 -27.21
C SER A 255 31.08 4.24 -27.78
N ILE A 256 32.21 4.94 -27.64
CA ILE A 256 33.40 4.64 -28.41
C ILE A 256 34.21 3.55 -27.70
N THR A 257 34.49 2.50 -28.47
CA THR A 257 35.36 1.38 -28.14
C THR A 257 36.80 1.88 -28.07
N TRP A 258 37.34 2.01 -26.86
CA TRP A 258 38.71 2.53 -26.67
C TRP A 258 39.78 1.51 -27.08
N SER A 259 39.49 0.21 -26.98
CA SER A 259 40.42 -0.89 -27.31
C SER A 259 40.73 -1.04 -28.80
N THR A 260 39.88 -0.53 -29.68
CA THR A 260 40.04 -0.67 -31.14
C THR A 260 40.77 0.49 -31.80
N VAL A 261 41.21 1.48 -31.03
CA VAL A 261 41.96 2.64 -31.55
C VAL A 261 43.39 2.22 -31.91
N PRO A 262 43.97 2.66 -33.04
CA PRO A 262 45.34 2.31 -33.40
C PRO A 262 46.34 2.65 -32.29
N GLY A 263 47.09 1.65 -31.83
CA GLY A 263 48.05 1.79 -30.73
C GLY A 263 47.47 1.65 -29.32
N ALA A 264 46.18 1.31 -29.16
CA ALA A 264 45.50 1.18 -27.87
C ALA A 264 46.33 0.41 -26.83
N ARG A 265 46.46 1.01 -25.64
CA ARG A 265 47.27 0.47 -24.54
C ARG A 265 46.37 -0.24 -23.53
N HIS A 266 46.65 -1.53 -23.36
CA HIS A 266 45.96 -2.43 -22.44
C HIS A 266 46.93 -2.93 -21.38
N GLU A 267 46.63 -2.69 -20.11
CA GLU A 267 47.56 -2.96 -19.02
C GLU A 267 46.85 -3.71 -17.88
N LYS A 268 47.53 -4.72 -17.34
CA LYS A 268 47.08 -5.41 -16.13
C LYS A 268 47.45 -4.58 -14.90
N LEU A 269 46.50 -4.42 -13.98
CA LEU A 269 46.73 -3.75 -12.70
C LEU A 269 46.66 -4.70 -11.50
N ALA A 270 45.74 -5.67 -11.54
CA ALA A 270 45.46 -6.55 -10.42
C ALA A 270 44.94 -7.92 -10.86
N THR A 271 44.76 -8.79 -9.88
CA THR A 271 44.17 -10.13 -10.01
C THR A 271 43.05 -10.25 -8.99
N LEU A 272 41.83 -10.46 -9.45
CA LEU A 272 40.66 -10.71 -8.59
C LEU A 272 40.49 -12.23 -8.43
N GLU A 273 40.85 -12.75 -7.27
CA GLU A 273 40.72 -14.16 -6.91
C GLU A 273 39.40 -14.37 -6.16
N ILE A 274 38.39 -14.95 -6.82
CA ILE A 274 37.13 -15.35 -6.19
C ILE A 274 37.34 -16.71 -5.53
N PHE A 275 37.10 -16.79 -4.22
CA PHE A 275 37.36 -18.00 -3.45
C PHE A 275 36.43 -19.16 -3.82
N GLN A 276 36.91 -20.39 -3.61
CA GLN A 276 36.06 -21.55 -3.50
C GLN A 276 35.11 -21.36 -2.30
N GLN A 277 33.79 -21.40 -2.53
CA GLN A 277 32.76 -21.21 -1.52
C GLN A 277 31.41 -21.71 -2.04
N ASP A 278 30.51 -22.10 -1.13
CA ASP A 278 29.08 -22.19 -1.48
C ASP A 278 28.52 -20.78 -1.68
N VAL A 279 27.61 -20.63 -2.64
CA VAL A 279 27.02 -19.35 -3.07
C VAL A 279 25.51 -19.44 -2.92
N ASP A 280 24.99 -18.72 -1.92
CA ASP A 280 23.55 -18.56 -1.76
C ASP A 280 23.02 -17.50 -2.75
N GLN A 281 22.20 -17.96 -3.69
CA GLN A 281 21.51 -17.14 -4.69
C GLN A 281 20.36 -16.28 -4.10
N HIS A 282 20.06 -16.43 -2.81
CA HIS A 282 19.07 -15.65 -2.06
C HIS A 282 19.68 -14.89 -0.88
N ALA A 283 21.01 -14.83 -0.78
CA ALA A 283 21.74 -14.23 0.33
C ALA A 283 21.25 -12.81 0.65
N PRO A 284 20.77 -12.52 1.88
CA PRO A 284 20.31 -11.19 2.27
C PRO A 284 21.37 -10.09 2.09
N LEU A 285 22.65 -10.43 2.18
CA LEU A 285 23.77 -9.54 1.86
C LEU A 285 23.78 -9.14 0.37
N ALA A 286 23.54 -10.07 -0.55
CA ALA A 286 23.58 -9.83 -2.00
C ALA A 286 22.43 -8.91 -2.46
N GLU A 287 21.28 -8.99 -1.80
CA GLU A 287 20.21 -8.01 -2.02
C GLU A 287 20.54 -6.68 -1.33
N ASN A 288 21.05 -6.67 -0.09
CA ASN A 288 21.16 -5.42 0.67
C ASN A 288 22.42 -4.58 0.43
N ILE A 289 23.54 -5.14 -0.01
CA ILE A 289 24.79 -4.41 -0.23
C ILE A 289 24.64 -3.23 -1.22
N ALA A 290 25.16 -2.06 -0.85
CA ALA A 290 25.23 -0.90 -1.74
C ALA A 290 26.58 -0.83 -2.44
N PHE A 291 26.54 -0.43 -3.71
CA PHE A 291 27.69 -0.07 -4.51
C PHE A 291 27.45 1.31 -5.12
N SER A 292 28.49 2.07 -5.41
CA SER A 292 28.43 3.32 -6.19
C SER A 292 29.74 3.51 -6.93
N PRO A 293 29.76 3.94 -8.21
CA PRO A 293 31.02 4.24 -8.88
C PRO A 293 31.79 5.39 -8.19
N TRP A 294 31.13 6.19 -7.36
CA TRP A 294 31.70 7.29 -6.58
C TRP A 294 32.15 6.90 -5.16
N ASN A 295 32.00 5.62 -4.77
CA ASN A 295 32.76 5.07 -3.65
C ASN A 295 34.21 4.82 -4.14
N SER A 296 34.92 5.91 -4.40
CA SER A 296 36.21 5.92 -5.09
C SER A 296 37.24 6.75 -4.33
N LEU A 297 38.49 6.32 -4.33
CA LEU A 297 39.60 7.19 -3.88
C LEU A 297 39.77 8.34 -4.90
N PRO A 298 40.31 9.52 -4.53
CA PRO A 298 40.42 10.67 -5.43
C PRO A 298 41.15 10.37 -6.75
N ALA A 299 42.17 9.50 -6.71
CA ALA A 299 42.90 9.08 -7.90
C ALA A 299 42.08 8.20 -8.87
N HIS A 300 40.92 7.66 -8.45
CA HIS A 300 39.99 6.87 -9.26
C HIS A 300 38.70 7.60 -9.60
N GLU A 301 38.70 8.94 -9.56
CA GLU A 301 37.53 9.78 -9.81
C GLU A 301 36.78 9.36 -11.10
N PRO A 302 35.47 9.06 -11.04
CA PRO A 302 34.66 8.80 -12.23
C PRO A 302 34.49 10.09 -13.05
N VAL A 303 34.80 10.05 -14.35
CA VAL A 303 34.68 11.26 -15.21
C VAL A 303 33.66 11.09 -16.33
N GLY A 304 33.24 12.24 -16.89
CA GLY A 304 32.25 12.33 -17.97
C GLY A 304 30.80 12.40 -17.47
N ALA A 305 29.94 13.00 -18.29
CA ALA A 305 28.54 13.29 -17.94
C ALA A 305 27.74 12.08 -17.43
N ILE A 306 27.89 10.90 -18.05
CA ILE A 306 27.21 9.66 -17.63
C ILE A 306 27.62 9.22 -16.22
N ASN A 307 28.87 9.41 -15.82
CA ASN A 307 29.32 9.05 -14.47
C ASN A 307 28.78 10.03 -13.41
N LEU A 308 28.70 11.33 -13.73
CA LEU A 308 28.04 12.31 -12.87
C LEU A 308 26.57 11.93 -12.60
N ALA A 309 25.82 11.54 -13.64
CA ALA A 309 24.45 11.02 -13.47
C ALA A 309 24.38 9.76 -12.59
N ARG A 310 25.36 8.86 -12.71
CA ARG A 310 25.42 7.63 -11.91
C ARG A 310 25.68 7.89 -10.42
N ARG A 311 26.28 9.02 -10.01
CA ARG A 311 26.48 9.37 -8.60
C ARG A 311 25.15 9.35 -7.86
N GLN A 312 24.30 10.30 -8.23
CA GLN A 312 23.02 10.56 -7.58
C GLN A 312 22.02 9.41 -7.80
N ALA A 313 22.08 8.74 -8.96
CA ALA A 313 21.18 7.62 -9.27
C ALA A 313 21.46 6.33 -8.48
N TYR A 314 22.73 6.05 -8.13
CA TYR A 314 23.07 4.91 -7.27
C TYR A 314 22.78 5.22 -5.81
N GLU A 315 23.06 6.45 -5.37
CA GLU A 315 22.77 6.95 -4.02
C GLU A 315 21.26 6.96 -3.72
N SER A 316 20.44 7.61 -4.56
CA SER A 316 18.99 7.68 -4.37
C SER A 316 18.33 6.30 -4.37
N ALA A 317 18.79 5.39 -5.23
CA ALA A 317 18.30 4.03 -5.33
C ALA A 317 18.72 3.16 -4.13
N ALA A 318 19.92 3.37 -3.58
CA ALA A 318 20.37 2.67 -2.38
C ALA A 318 19.52 3.10 -1.17
N CYS A 319 19.45 4.41 -0.90
CA CYS A 319 18.70 4.97 0.23
C CYS A 319 17.24 4.51 0.22
N LYS A 320 16.54 4.64 -0.93
CA LYS A 320 15.13 4.25 -1.02
C LYS A 320 14.92 2.74 -0.84
N ARG A 321 15.84 1.91 -1.33
CA ARG A 321 15.76 0.46 -1.15
C ARG A 321 16.01 0.03 0.30
N HIS A 322 16.94 0.68 1.01
CA HIS A 322 17.20 0.38 2.42
C HIS A 322 16.03 0.80 3.32
N GLU A 323 15.46 1.97 3.09
CA GLU A 323 14.23 2.46 3.74
C GLU A 323 13.11 1.42 3.67
N VAL A 324 12.84 0.88 2.47
CA VAL A 324 11.75 -0.07 2.24
C VAL A 324 12.07 -1.49 2.73
N ASN A 325 13.34 -1.89 2.68
CA ASN A 325 13.82 -3.18 3.19
C ASN A 325 13.86 -3.26 4.72
N GLY A 326 13.63 -2.15 5.44
CA GLY A 326 13.71 -2.12 6.91
C GLY A 326 15.10 -2.42 7.47
N VAL A 327 16.14 -2.32 6.63
CA VAL A 327 17.54 -2.50 7.05
C VAL A 327 18.12 -1.14 7.39
N VAL A 328 18.88 -1.07 8.49
CA VAL A 328 19.71 0.11 8.77
C VAL A 328 20.56 0.35 7.53
N PRO A 329 20.58 1.58 6.96
CA PRO A 329 21.45 1.86 5.83
C PRO A 329 22.89 1.50 6.26
N PRO A 330 23.61 0.68 5.48
CA PRO A 330 25.02 0.42 5.75
C PRO A 330 25.69 1.78 5.75
N VAL A 331 26.33 2.08 6.88
CA VAL A 331 26.85 3.39 7.24
C VAL A 331 27.60 4.00 6.05
N PHE A 332 27.01 5.06 5.48
CA PHE A 332 27.79 6.24 5.11
C PHE A 332 28.03 6.96 6.43
N ALA A 333 29.28 7.11 6.90
CA ALA A 333 29.54 7.68 8.22
C ALA A 333 29.09 9.14 8.38
N GLY A 334 27.89 9.30 8.95
CA GLY A 334 27.50 10.44 9.77
C GLY A 334 27.17 11.77 9.05
N ILE A 335 25.99 12.30 9.34
CA ILE A 335 25.69 13.73 9.23
C ILE A 335 25.22 14.21 10.62
N PRO A 336 25.78 15.32 11.15
CA PRO A 336 25.09 16.10 12.18
C PRO A 336 24.79 17.55 11.75
N GLU A 337 23.53 17.77 11.34
CA GLU A 337 22.62 18.87 11.72
C GLU A 337 22.99 20.37 11.69
N SER A 338 24.23 20.78 11.40
CA SER A 338 24.70 22.14 11.74
C SER A 338 24.86 23.15 10.58
N TYR A 339 24.84 22.73 9.30
CA TYR A 339 25.12 23.62 8.16
C TYR A 339 23.99 23.64 7.10
N LYS A 340 23.21 24.73 7.09
CA LYS A 340 22.12 25.03 6.13
C LYS A 340 22.39 26.33 5.34
N MET A 341 21.82 26.41 4.12
CA MET A 341 21.56 27.63 3.28
C MET A 341 22.82 28.30 2.66
N GLN A 342 22.81 28.94 1.47
CA GLN A 342 21.81 29.76 0.77
C GLN A 342 22.26 30.08 -0.71
N GLN A 343 21.35 30.53 -1.60
CA GLN A 343 21.66 31.07 -2.95
C GLN A 343 21.93 32.60 -2.94
N PRO A 344 22.53 33.17 -4.02
CA PRO A 344 21.89 34.32 -4.69
C PRO A 344 22.00 34.37 -6.24
N SER A 345 21.43 35.45 -6.81
CA SER A 345 20.92 35.68 -8.18
C SER A 345 21.84 36.43 -9.18
N VAL A 346 21.41 36.58 -10.46
CA VAL A 346 21.18 37.86 -11.22
C VAL A 346 20.80 37.58 -12.71
N SER A 347 20.20 38.56 -13.41
CA SER A 347 19.52 38.50 -14.74
C SER A 347 19.89 39.72 -15.66
N PRO A 348 19.17 40.12 -16.74
CA PRO A 348 18.78 39.48 -18.03
C PRO A 348 18.99 40.38 -19.32
N ARG A 349 18.65 39.90 -20.55
CA ARG A 349 18.00 40.59 -21.73
C ARG A 349 18.22 39.83 -23.08
N ASN A 350 17.19 39.43 -23.86
CA ASN A 350 16.33 40.14 -24.87
C ASN A 350 17.00 40.30 -26.26
N ASP A 351 16.37 40.14 -27.44
CA ASP A 351 14.97 39.88 -27.90
C ASP A 351 14.97 38.74 -28.98
N GLY A 352 13.88 38.25 -29.65
CA GLY A 352 12.47 38.66 -29.77
C GLY A 352 11.58 37.59 -30.49
N MET A 353 10.49 37.98 -31.19
CA MET A 353 9.37 37.12 -31.69
C MET A 353 8.81 37.58 -33.08
N PRO A 354 7.83 36.92 -33.80
CA PRO A 354 6.85 35.90 -33.34
C PRO A 354 6.34 34.76 -34.29
N LEU A 355 6.12 33.55 -33.72
CA LEU A 355 5.01 32.62 -34.07
C LEU A 355 4.25 32.14 -32.80
N TRP A 356 4.60 32.72 -31.66
CA TRP A 356 4.27 32.24 -30.32
C TRP A 356 2.81 32.42 -29.90
N LEU A 357 2.02 33.36 -30.45
CA LEU A 357 0.68 33.63 -29.90
C LEU A 357 -0.29 32.43 -30.09
N ALA A 358 -0.24 31.76 -31.24
CA ALA A 358 -1.01 30.53 -31.46
C ALA A 358 -0.42 29.34 -30.67
N ILE A 359 0.91 29.21 -30.64
CA ILE A 359 1.60 28.13 -29.92
C ILE A 359 1.44 28.26 -28.40
N VAL A 360 1.44 29.47 -27.84
CA VAL A 360 1.21 29.74 -26.41
C VAL A 360 -0.27 29.58 -26.08
N ALA A 361 -1.21 29.94 -26.95
CA ALA A 361 -2.62 29.57 -26.74
C ALA A 361 -2.80 28.04 -26.69
N VAL A 362 -2.15 27.29 -27.57
CA VAL A 362 -2.20 25.80 -27.60
C VAL A 362 -1.41 25.17 -26.45
N LEU A 363 -0.24 25.70 -26.07
CA LEU A 363 0.56 25.19 -24.96
C LEU A 363 -0.04 25.56 -23.61
N LEU A 364 -0.70 26.73 -23.47
CA LEU A 364 -1.53 27.05 -22.31
C LEU A 364 -2.77 26.16 -22.28
N LEU A 365 -3.42 25.89 -23.42
CA LEU A 365 -4.51 24.93 -23.47
C LEU A 365 -4.06 23.52 -23.07
N ILE A 366 -2.91 23.03 -23.56
CA ILE A 366 -2.35 21.71 -23.20
C ILE A 366 -1.87 21.70 -21.74
N ALA A 367 -1.20 22.75 -21.26
CA ALA A 367 -0.79 22.85 -19.86
C ALA A 367 -2.01 22.93 -18.94
N CYS A 368 -3.05 23.68 -19.29
CA CYS A 368 -4.34 23.66 -18.61
C CYS A 368 -4.97 22.27 -18.68
N LEU A 369 -5.00 21.59 -19.82
CA LEU A 369 -5.55 20.22 -19.93
C LEU A 369 -4.74 19.17 -19.16
N VAL A 370 -3.42 19.35 -18.98
CA VAL A 370 -2.55 18.46 -18.21
C VAL A 370 -2.58 18.78 -16.72
N LEU A 371 -2.67 20.06 -16.34
CA LEU A 371 -2.85 20.50 -14.95
C LEU A 371 -4.26 20.18 -14.47
N GLU A 372 -5.28 20.43 -15.29
CA GLU A 372 -6.66 20.01 -15.07
C GLU A 372 -6.76 18.48 -15.11
N GLY A 373 -6.06 17.79 -16.03
CA GLY A 373 -5.97 16.34 -16.03
C GLY A 373 -5.35 15.76 -14.75
N LYS A 374 -4.26 16.35 -14.24
CA LYS A 374 -3.68 15.99 -12.93
C LYS A 374 -4.60 16.36 -11.77
N ARG A 375 -5.26 17.52 -11.81
CA ARG A 375 -6.23 17.97 -10.81
C ARG A 375 -7.44 17.02 -10.76
N LEU A 376 -7.97 16.60 -11.90
CA LEU A 376 -9.10 15.67 -12.05
C LEU A 376 -8.76 14.20 -11.73
N THR A 377 -7.47 13.85 -11.62
CA THR A 377 -7.02 12.47 -11.33
C THR A 377 -6.40 12.31 -9.93
N ILE A 378 -5.73 13.34 -9.40
CA ILE A 378 -5.10 13.32 -8.07
C ILE A 378 -6.01 13.93 -7.01
N LYS A 379 -6.73 15.02 -7.32
CA LYS A 379 -7.75 15.53 -6.40
C LYS A 379 -8.96 14.61 -6.52
N PRO A 380 -9.43 13.98 -5.43
CA PRO A 380 -10.71 13.28 -5.47
C PRO A 380 -11.80 14.28 -5.87
N GLY A 381 -12.71 13.85 -6.73
CA GLY A 381 -13.84 14.68 -7.17
C GLY A 381 -14.67 15.17 -5.98
N PRO A 382 -15.56 16.17 -6.17
CA PRO A 382 -16.60 16.39 -5.18
C PRO A 382 -17.34 15.05 -4.94
N PRO A 383 -17.70 14.73 -3.68
CA PRO A 383 -18.62 13.63 -3.44
C PRO A 383 -19.94 13.91 -4.14
N GLN A 384 -20.70 12.87 -4.46
CA GLN A 384 -22.12 13.04 -4.75
C GLN A 384 -22.81 13.50 -3.46
N THR A 385 -23.65 14.52 -3.57
CA THR A 385 -24.47 15.05 -2.47
C THR A 385 -25.94 14.98 -2.85
N PHE A 386 -26.81 14.85 -1.87
CA PHE A 386 -28.26 14.70 -2.05
C PHE A 386 -29.01 15.73 -1.21
N ASP A 387 -30.03 16.37 -1.78
CA ASP A 387 -30.87 17.36 -1.08
C ASP A 387 -31.73 16.73 0.04
N ASN A 388 -31.86 15.40 0.04
CA ASN A 388 -32.61 14.63 1.03
C ASN A 388 -31.62 13.92 1.98
N PRO A 389 -31.67 14.16 3.31
CA PRO A 389 -30.78 13.52 4.27
C PRO A 389 -30.88 11.99 4.27
N VAL A 390 -32.04 11.41 3.93
CA VAL A 390 -32.21 9.95 3.77
C VAL A 390 -31.39 9.41 2.60
N ALA A 391 -31.34 10.13 1.47
CA ALA A 391 -30.56 9.71 0.31
C ALA A 391 -29.05 9.93 0.55
N GLU A 392 -28.69 11.02 1.23
CA GLU A 392 -27.32 11.27 1.68
C GLU A 392 -26.86 10.22 2.73
N PHE A 393 -27.74 9.73 3.60
CA PHE A 393 -27.42 8.64 4.52
C PHE A 393 -27.12 7.35 3.75
N LYS A 394 -28.02 6.97 2.83
CA LYS A 394 -27.93 5.74 2.05
C LYS A 394 -26.73 5.71 1.09
N TYR A 395 -26.44 6.83 0.43
CA TYR A 395 -25.54 6.88 -0.74
C TYR A 395 -24.45 7.97 -0.69
N GLY A 396 -24.44 8.80 0.35
CA GLY A 396 -23.47 9.89 0.54
C GLY A 396 -22.08 9.40 0.92
N SER A 397 -21.08 10.26 0.73
CA SER A 397 -19.65 9.94 0.89
C SER A 397 -19.14 10.25 2.29
N ILE A 398 -18.46 9.29 2.93
CA ILE A 398 -17.62 9.54 4.12
C ILE A 398 -16.12 9.72 3.78
N GLY A 399 -15.72 9.45 2.53
CA GLY A 399 -14.32 9.47 2.08
C GLY A 399 -13.61 8.12 2.04
N ALA A 400 -14.35 7.00 2.08
CA ALA A 400 -13.83 5.63 2.03
C ALA A 400 -13.44 5.16 0.61
N GLU A 401 -13.83 5.89 -0.44
CA GLU A 401 -13.67 5.48 -1.84
C GLU A 401 -12.21 5.57 -2.35
N TRP A 402 -11.28 6.08 -1.54
CA TRP A 402 -9.87 6.25 -1.92
C TRP A 402 -9.18 4.92 -2.23
N ASP A 403 -9.28 3.95 -1.32
CA ASP A 403 -8.82 2.56 -1.54
C ASP A 403 -9.96 1.67 -2.10
N GLY A 404 -11.12 2.26 -2.34
CA GLY A 404 -12.32 1.59 -2.81
C GLY A 404 -12.14 0.80 -4.10
N PHE A 405 -12.88 -0.31 -4.26
CA PHE A 405 -12.76 -1.13 -5.46
C PHE A 405 -13.22 -0.33 -6.71
N PRO A 406 -12.56 -0.45 -7.88
CA PRO A 406 -12.98 0.27 -9.09
C PRO A 406 -14.42 -0.11 -9.48
N TYR A 407 -15.35 0.86 -9.50
CA TYR A 407 -16.79 0.62 -9.64
C TYR A 407 -17.14 -0.18 -10.91
N MET A 408 -16.46 0.12 -12.02
CA MET A 408 -16.66 -0.57 -13.31
C MET A 408 -16.24 -2.05 -13.31
N VAL A 409 -15.41 -2.48 -12.36
CA VAL A 409 -15.09 -3.90 -12.15
C VAL A 409 -16.01 -4.45 -11.05
N TRP A 410 -16.13 -3.74 -9.93
CA TRP A 410 -16.92 -4.12 -8.77
C TRP A 410 -18.35 -4.53 -9.15
N ARG A 411 -19.09 -3.67 -9.87
CA ARG A 411 -20.49 -3.90 -10.25
C ARG A 411 -20.71 -5.18 -11.08
N GLU A 412 -19.67 -5.63 -11.78
CA GLU A 412 -19.74 -6.80 -12.65
C GLU A 412 -19.33 -8.11 -11.90
N LEU A 413 -18.81 -8.02 -10.66
CA LEU A 413 -18.40 -9.18 -9.86
C LEU A 413 -19.54 -10.18 -9.58
N PRO A 414 -20.78 -9.78 -9.23
CA PRO A 414 -21.92 -10.70 -9.08
C PRO A 414 -22.16 -11.61 -10.29
N ALA A 415 -21.96 -11.10 -11.51
CA ALA A 415 -22.16 -11.88 -12.73
C ALA A 415 -20.96 -12.79 -13.04
N ILE A 416 -19.73 -12.34 -12.77
CA ILE A 416 -18.49 -13.10 -12.99
C ILE A 416 -18.34 -14.24 -11.96
N PHE A 417 -18.78 -14.00 -10.72
CA PHE A 417 -18.68 -14.92 -9.58
C PHE A 417 -20.06 -15.44 -9.17
N LYS A 418 -20.93 -15.73 -10.14
CA LYS A 418 -22.32 -16.13 -9.89
C LYS A 418 -22.46 -17.41 -9.04
N ASP A 419 -21.49 -18.32 -9.12
CA ASP A 419 -21.49 -19.56 -8.31
C ASP A 419 -21.20 -19.25 -6.84
N GLU A 420 -20.34 -18.26 -6.57
CA GLU A 420 -20.01 -17.76 -5.24
C GLU A 420 -21.02 -16.73 -4.70
N LEU A 421 -21.72 -16.04 -5.59
CA LEU A 421 -22.70 -14.98 -5.31
C LEU A 421 -24.06 -15.28 -5.99
N PRO A 422 -24.78 -16.34 -5.56
CA PRO A 422 -26.04 -16.75 -6.19
C PRO A 422 -27.14 -15.67 -6.14
N GLU A 423 -27.08 -14.77 -5.16
CA GLU A 423 -27.99 -13.64 -4.97
C GLU A 423 -27.28 -12.29 -5.18
N GLY A 424 -26.10 -12.30 -5.80
CA GLY A 424 -25.28 -11.11 -6.00
C GLY A 424 -24.84 -10.48 -4.68
N TRP A 425 -25.10 -9.18 -4.49
CA TRP A 425 -24.71 -8.48 -3.27
C TRP A 425 -25.55 -8.87 -2.04
N ARG A 426 -26.77 -9.39 -2.24
CA ARG A 426 -27.58 -9.93 -1.14
C ARG A 426 -26.96 -11.15 -0.47
N SER A 427 -26.04 -11.86 -1.16
CA SER A 427 -25.27 -12.96 -0.54
C SER A 427 -24.32 -12.51 0.58
N PHE A 428 -24.10 -11.21 0.78
CA PHE A 428 -23.45 -10.63 1.97
C PHE A 428 -24.41 -9.79 2.84
N GLY A 429 -25.72 -9.85 2.58
CA GLY A 429 -26.74 -9.09 3.29
C GLY A 429 -26.85 -7.61 2.93
N PHE A 430 -26.26 -7.15 1.83
CA PHE A 430 -26.45 -5.78 1.35
C PHE A 430 -27.88 -5.57 0.82
N ILE A 431 -28.49 -4.46 1.21
CA ILE A 431 -29.87 -4.11 0.85
C ILE A 431 -29.88 -3.35 -0.48
N GLU A 432 -30.64 -3.83 -1.47
CA GLU A 432 -30.74 -3.18 -2.80
C GLU A 432 -32.16 -2.67 -3.07
N GLU A 433 -32.28 -1.37 -3.40
CA GLU A 433 -33.56 -0.73 -3.73
C GLU A 433 -33.84 -0.75 -5.24
N PRO A 434 -35.10 -1.00 -5.68
CA PRO A 434 -35.47 -0.94 -7.08
C PRO A 434 -35.12 0.40 -7.74
N GLY A 435 -34.38 0.33 -8.85
CA GLY A 435 -33.99 1.50 -9.64
C GLY A 435 -32.72 2.23 -9.16
N GLN A 436 -32.06 1.76 -8.10
CA GLN A 436 -30.76 2.27 -7.66
C GLN A 436 -29.61 1.47 -8.26
N GLU A 437 -28.49 2.12 -8.60
CA GLU A 437 -27.29 1.45 -9.14
C GLU A 437 -26.41 0.82 -8.05
N LEU A 438 -26.66 1.18 -6.78
CA LEU A 438 -25.88 0.79 -5.61
C LEU A 438 -26.80 0.17 -4.56
N PRO A 439 -26.33 -0.85 -3.81
CA PRO A 439 -26.92 -1.20 -2.53
C PRO A 439 -26.82 -0.02 -1.55
N ILE A 440 -27.76 0.06 -0.61
CA ILE A 440 -27.70 0.98 0.52
C ILE A 440 -26.37 0.76 1.26
N GLY A 441 -25.72 1.87 1.63
CA GLY A 441 -24.42 1.84 2.29
C GLY A 441 -23.25 2.16 1.36
N PHE A 442 -23.44 2.13 0.04
CA PHE A 442 -22.36 2.44 -0.89
C PHE A 442 -22.43 3.85 -1.44
N SER A 443 -21.26 4.47 -1.54
CA SER A 443 -21.01 5.73 -2.23
C SER A 443 -20.09 5.51 -3.43
N ILE A 444 -20.29 6.27 -4.51
CA ILE A 444 -19.35 6.33 -5.63
C ILE A 444 -18.66 7.69 -5.63
N ARG A 445 -17.33 7.67 -5.76
CA ARG A 445 -16.55 8.89 -5.97
C ARG A 445 -15.43 8.67 -6.96
N ARG A 446 -15.12 9.70 -7.74
CA ARG A 446 -14.00 9.68 -8.68
C ARG A 446 -12.69 9.93 -7.94
N VAL A 447 -11.85 8.88 -7.88
CA VAL A 447 -10.47 8.92 -7.41
C VAL A 447 -9.59 8.33 -8.51
N GLY A 448 -9.22 9.18 -9.48
CA GLY A 448 -8.77 8.77 -10.81
C GLY A 448 -9.92 8.19 -11.65
N VAL A 449 -10.40 7.02 -11.24
CA VAL A 449 -11.60 6.35 -11.75
C VAL A 449 -12.72 6.39 -10.70
N PRO A 450 -14.00 6.17 -11.07
CA PRO A 450 -15.05 5.90 -10.10
C PRO A 450 -14.72 4.66 -9.26
N ARG A 451 -14.75 4.81 -7.94
CA ARG A 451 -14.54 3.75 -6.94
C ARG A 451 -15.73 3.70 -6.00
N VAL A 452 -16.04 2.52 -5.50
CA VAL A 452 -17.06 2.32 -4.45
C VAL A 452 -16.41 2.40 -3.06
N GLY A 453 -17.08 3.02 -2.10
CA GLY A 453 -16.70 2.99 -0.69
C GLY A 453 -17.94 2.89 0.20
N PHE A 454 -17.77 2.27 1.36
CA PHE A 454 -18.81 2.21 2.39
C PHE A 454 -19.13 3.60 2.96
N ASN A 455 -20.33 3.75 3.51
CA ASN A 455 -20.76 4.86 4.34
C ASN A 455 -21.49 4.32 5.59
N CYS A 456 -22.05 5.23 6.40
CA CYS A 456 -22.73 4.88 7.65
C CYS A 456 -23.87 3.86 7.44
N ALA A 457 -24.64 3.97 6.36
CA ALA A 457 -25.82 3.15 6.14
C ALA A 457 -25.50 1.67 5.86
N THR A 458 -24.25 1.32 5.52
CA THR A 458 -23.82 -0.09 5.40
C THR A 458 -24.08 -0.84 6.70
N CYS A 459 -23.58 -0.34 7.82
CA CYS A 459 -23.68 -1.00 9.13
C CYS A 459 -24.95 -0.59 9.90
N HIS A 460 -25.66 0.43 9.41
CA HIS A 460 -26.75 1.09 10.11
C HIS A 460 -28.06 1.15 9.29
N SER A 461 -28.36 0.10 8.53
CA SER A 461 -29.65 -0.12 7.88
C SER A 461 -30.03 -1.60 7.93
N ALA A 462 -31.30 -1.92 8.18
CA ALA A 462 -31.80 -3.29 8.25
C ALA A 462 -33.08 -3.46 7.43
N GLU A 463 -33.30 -4.67 6.91
CA GLU A 463 -34.62 -5.14 6.48
C GLU A 463 -35.19 -6.06 7.57
N VAL A 464 -36.43 -5.81 8.00
CA VAL A 464 -37.12 -6.63 9.01
C VAL A 464 -38.48 -7.08 8.47
N THR A 465 -38.74 -8.38 8.50
CA THR A 465 -39.96 -9.00 8.00
C THR A 465 -40.86 -9.38 9.18
N ALA A 466 -41.93 -8.62 9.38
CA ALA A 466 -42.88 -8.82 10.48
C ALA A 466 -44.32 -8.87 9.93
N GLY A 467 -45.11 -9.86 10.36
CA GLY A 467 -46.50 -10.03 9.91
C GLY A 467 -46.66 -10.17 8.39
N GLY A 468 -45.66 -10.73 7.70
CA GLY A 468 -45.63 -10.87 6.24
C GLY A 468 -45.24 -9.62 5.46
N ASN A 469 -44.81 -8.54 6.13
CA ASN A 469 -44.33 -7.31 5.49
C ASN A 469 -42.86 -7.04 5.84
N THR A 470 -42.01 -6.89 4.82
CA THR A 470 -40.62 -6.46 4.99
C THR A 470 -40.53 -4.94 5.00
N MET A 471 -39.84 -4.37 5.99
CA MET A 471 -39.63 -2.93 6.13
C MET A 471 -38.14 -2.58 6.22
N LEU A 472 -37.75 -1.49 5.56
CA LEU A 472 -36.42 -0.92 5.65
C LEU A 472 -36.34 0.04 6.85
N LEU A 473 -35.47 -0.27 7.80
CA LEU A 473 -35.22 0.53 9.00
C LEU A 473 -33.86 1.23 8.88
N LEU A 474 -33.86 2.56 8.85
CA LEU A 474 -32.63 3.36 8.82
C LEU A 474 -32.18 3.68 10.24
N GLY A 475 -30.87 3.62 10.49
CA GLY A 475 -30.28 3.70 11.82
C GLY A 475 -30.34 2.39 12.62
N ALA A 476 -30.88 1.31 12.05
CA ALA A 476 -30.94 -0.02 12.65
C ALA A 476 -29.61 -0.77 12.56
N PRO A 477 -29.26 -1.65 13.51
CA PRO A 477 -28.20 -2.64 13.36
C PRO A 477 -28.37 -3.46 12.07
N ALA A 478 -27.34 -3.55 11.22
CA ALA A 478 -27.44 -4.26 9.94
C ALA A 478 -27.32 -5.79 10.09
N GLU A 479 -28.35 -6.44 10.66
CA GLU A 479 -28.34 -7.86 11.06
C GLU A 479 -28.04 -8.87 9.97
N THR A 480 -28.35 -8.56 8.70
CA THR A 480 -28.05 -9.41 7.56
C THR A 480 -26.60 -9.27 7.07
N LEU A 481 -25.91 -8.17 7.40
CA LEU A 481 -24.63 -7.80 6.79
C LEU A 481 -23.48 -8.69 7.30
N ASP A 482 -22.92 -9.53 6.42
CA ASP A 482 -21.62 -10.19 6.63
C ASP A 482 -20.49 -9.41 5.94
N ILE A 483 -20.04 -8.36 6.63
CA ILE A 483 -18.93 -7.52 6.17
C ILE A 483 -17.59 -8.28 6.15
N GLN A 484 -17.42 -9.32 6.98
CA GLN A 484 -16.20 -10.12 7.05
C GLN A 484 -16.05 -10.96 5.77
N SER A 485 -17.11 -11.69 5.39
CA SER A 485 -17.13 -12.48 4.16
C SER A 485 -16.99 -11.61 2.91
N TYR A 486 -17.58 -10.41 2.88
CA TYR A 486 -17.37 -9.47 1.77
C TYR A 486 -15.90 -9.03 1.63
N ILE A 487 -15.24 -8.65 2.73
CA ILE A 487 -13.82 -8.23 2.70
C ILE A 487 -12.93 -9.40 2.25
N LEU A 488 -13.15 -10.60 2.77
CA LEU A 488 -12.44 -11.81 2.36
C LEU A 488 -12.72 -12.19 0.90
N PHE A 489 -13.94 -11.98 0.41
CA PHE A 489 -14.32 -12.18 -0.98
C PHE A 489 -13.60 -11.23 -1.93
N LEU A 490 -13.45 -9.94 -1.60
CA LEU A 490 -12.67 -9.01 -2.42
C LEU A 490 -11.19 -9.44 -2.53
N GLY A 491 -10.62 -10.00 -1.46
CA GLY A 491 -9.29 -10.62 -1.48
C GLY A 491 -9.23 -11.87 -2.39
N TYR A 492 -10.24 -12.74 -2.32
CA TYR A 492 -10.39 -13.90 -3.21
C TYR A 492 -10.52 -13.49 -4.68
N VAL A 493 -11.37 -12.50 -4.99
CA VAL A 493 -11.56 -11.93 -6.34
C VAL A 493 -10.24 -11.42 -6.91
N ALA A 494 -9.43 -10.73 -6.11
CA ALA A 494 -8.13 -10.22 -6.55
C ALA A 494 -7.14 -11.33 -6.92
N ALA A 495 -7.18 -12.46 -6.19
CA ALA A 495 -6.35 -13.63 -6.47
C ALA A 495 -6.92 -14.55 -7.57
N SER A 496 -8.22 -14.48 -7.87
CA SER A 496 -8.91 -15.47 -8.70
C SER A 496 -8.62 -15.34 -10.21
N ASP A 497 -8.47 -16.47 -10.89
CA ASP A 497 -8.38 -16.53 -12.34
C ASP A 497 -9.70 -16.25 -13.07
N LYS A 498 -10.84 -16.31 -12.36
CA LYS A 498 -12.14 -15.84 -12.89
C LYS A 498 -12.12 -14.35 -13.24
N LEU A 499 -11.37 -13.53 -12.47
CA LEU A 499 -11.23 -12.10 -12.74
C LEU A 499 -10.28 -11.86 -13.92
N THR A 500 -10.87 -11.70 -15.11
CA THR A 500 -10.16 -11.26 -16.32
C THR A 500 -10.77 -9.98 -16.88
N ALA A 501 -9.99 -9.22 -17.63
CA ALA A 501 -10.49 -8.03 -18.30
C ALA A 501 -11.56 -8.36 -19.37
N ASP A 502 -11.45 -9.52 -20.01
CA ASP A 502 -12.47 -10.02 -20.94
C ASP A 502 -13.79 -10.31 -20.22
N ALA A 503 -13.76 -11.04 -19.09
CA ALA A 503 -14.95 -11.31 -18.29
C ALA A 503 -15.68 -10.03 -17.82
N VAL A 504 -14.95 -8.98 -17.42
CA VAL A 504 -15.53 -7.68 -17.06
C VAL A 504 -16.18 -6.99 -18.27
N ILE A 505 -15.51 -7.01 -19.43
CA ILE A 505 -16.02 -6.38 -20.67
C ILE A 505 -17.27 -7.14 -21.19
N GLU A 506 -17.26 -8.47 -21.11
CA GLU A 506 -18.36 -9.34 -21.53
C GLU A 506 -19.56 -9.22 -20.60
N SER A 507 -19.37 -9.26 -19.26
CA SER A 507 -20.43 -9.02 -18.28
C SER A 507 -21.13 -7.68 -18.53
N ALA A 508 -20.35 -6.60 -18.63
CA ALA A 508 -20.90 -5.27 -18.86
C ALA A 508 -21.70 -5.18 -20.18
N ALA A 509 -21.25 -5.86 -21.24
CA ALA A 509 -21.97 -5.93 -22.50
C ALA A 509 -23.26 -6.76 -22.41
N GLN A 510 -23.24 -7.92 -21.75
CA GLN A 510 -24.42 -8.77 -21.52
C GLN A 510 -25.47 -8.05 -20.66
N ALA A 511 -25.04 -7.27 -19.68
CA ALA A 511 -25.89 -6.45 -18.82
C ALA A 511 -26.37 -5.14 -19.48
N GLY A 512 -26.27 -5.00 -20.81
CA GLY A 512 -26.77 -3.86 -21.58
C GLY A 512 -25.93 -2.59 -21.49
N ARG A 513 -24.72 -2.65 -20.93
CA ARG A 513 -23.81 -1.51 -20.67
C ARG A 513 -22.44 -1.70 -21.35
N PRO A 514 -22.38 -1.90 -22.69
CA PRO A 514 -21.13 -2.23 -23.37
C PRO A 514 -20.08 -1.13 -23.19
N LEU A 515 -18.93 -1.50 -22.60
CA LEU A 515 -17.84 -0.55 -22.34
C LEU A 515 -17.29 0.06 -23.63
N GLY A 516 -16.97 1.36 -23.59
CA GLY A 516 -16.37 2.08 -24.71
C GLY A 516 -14.91 1.69 -24.97
N PRO A 517 -14.30 2.08 -26.10
CA PRO A 517 -12.92 1.69 -26.44
C PRO A 517 -11.88 2.10 -25.37
N ILE A 518 -12.08 3.26 -24.73
CA ILE A 518 -11.20 3.77 -23.67
C ILE A 518 -11.36 2.94 -22.39
N ASP A 519 -12.59 2.65 -21.98
CA ASP A 519 -12.86 1.88 -20.77
C ASP A 519 -12.37 0.43 -20.90
N ARG A 520 -12.55 -0.19 -22.09
CA ARG A 520 -11.97 -1.51 -22.41
C ARG A 520 -10.45 -1.51 -22.26
N LEU A 521 -9.78 -0.49 -22.79
CA LEU A 521 -8.32 -0.36 -22.67
C LEU A 521 -7.90 -0.20 -21.20
N LEU A 522 -8.61 0.64 -20.45
CA LEU A 522 -8.35 0.93 -19.05
C LEU A 522 -8.61 -0.28 -18.13
N VAL A 523 -9.68 -1.05 -18.38
CA VAL A 523 -9.95 -2.34 -17.70
C VAL A 523 -8.82 -3.35 -17.99
N ARG A 524 -8.41 -3.50 -19.25
CA ARG A 524 -7.34 -4.42 -19.67
C ARG A 524 -5.95 -4.07 -19.15
N THR A 525 -5.61 -2.78 -19.08
CA THR A 525 -4.21 -2.33 -18.87
C THR A 525 -3.94 -1.70 -17.50
N ILE A 526 -4.98 -1.29 -16.77
CA ILE A 526 -4.85 -0.60 -15.48
C ILE A 526 -5.66 -1.29 -14.39
N LEU A 527 -6.98 -1.48 -14.57
CA LEU A 527 -7.84 -1.92 -13.46
C LEU A 527 -7.64 -3.39 -13.07
N VAL A 528 -7.85 -4.34 -13.98
CA VAL A 528 -7.72 -5.76 -13.64
C VAL A 528 -6.29 -6.13 -13.24
N PRO A 529 -5.23 -5.71 -13.97
CA PRO A 529 -3.86 -5.91 -13.52
C PRO A 529 -3.57 -5.26 -12.16
N GLY A 530 -4.03 -4.03 -11.93
CA GLY A 530 -3.83 -3.31 -10.66
C GLY A 530 -4.55 -3.95 -9.47
N ILE A 531 -5.69 -4.60 -9.69
CA ILE A 531 -6.38 -5.41 -8.68
C ILE A 531 -5.56 -6.67 -8.37
N LYS A 532 -5.09 -7.42 -9.39
CA LYS A 532 -4.27 -8.62 -9.19
C LYS A 532 -2.93 -8.31 -8.50
N ASP A 533 -2.28 -7.21 -8.87
CA ASP A 533 -1.05 -6.70 -8.23
C ASP A 533 -1.22 -6.39 -6.72
N GLN A 534 -2.46 -6.22 -6.24
CA GLN A 534 -2.78 -5.92 -4.84
C GLN A 534 -3.26 -7.15 -4.03
N ALA A 535 -3.44 -8.31 -4.67
CA ALA A 535 -4.03 -9.50 -4.05
C ALA A 535 -3.28 -9.95 -2.79
N ASP A 536 -1.96 -10.10 -2.86
CA ASP A 536 -1.12 -10.52 -1.73
C ASP A 536 -1.19 -9.51 -0.57
N GLY A 537 -1.29 -8.22 -0.88
CA GLY A 537 -1.38 -7.15 0.12
C GLY A 537 -2.71 -7.18 0.87
N LEU A 538 -3.83 -7.33 0.14
CA LEU A 538 -5.17 -7.49 0.74
C LEU A 538 -5.27 -8.78 1.56
N ALA A 539 -4.77 -9.90 1.02
CA ALA A 539 -4.76 -11.18 1.72
C ALA A 539 -3.94 -11.14 3.02
N THR A 540 -2.84 -10.37 3.05
CA THR A 540 -2.01 -10.17 4.24
C THR A 540 -2.73 -9.29 5.27
N ALA A 541 -3.25 -8.13 4.86
CA ALA A 541 -3.85 -7.13 5.74
C ALA A 541 -5.08 -7.65 6.51
N PHE A 542 -5.85 -8.56 5.89
CA PHE A 542 -7.05 -9.17 6.49
C PHE A 542 -6.85 -10.64 6.87
N SER A 543 -5.60 -11.12 6.94
CA SER A 543 -5.30 -12.52 7.31
C SER A 543 -5.84 -12.92 8.69
N TRP A 544 -5.84 -11.99 9.65
CA TRP A 544 -6.37 -12.20 11.00
C TRP A 544 -7.86 -12.58 11.04
N MET A 545 -8.67 -12.12 10.06
CA MET A 545 -10.09 -12.48 9.98
C MET A 545 -10.33 -13.98 9.71
N LYS A 546 -9.27 -14.73 9.34
CA LYS A 546 -9.33 -16.17 9.09
C LYS A 546 -8.94 -17.04 10.29
N VAL A 547 -8.39 -16.44 11.36
CA VAL A 547 -7.86 -17.16 12.53
C VAL A 547 -8.51 -16.75 13.85
N LYS A 548 -9.16 -15.58 13.91
CA LYS A 548 -10.09 -15.22 14.98
C LYS A 548 -11.45 -15.93 14.79
N PRO A 549 -12.28 -16.03 15.83
CA PRO A 549 -13.69 -16.37 15.69
C PRO A 549 -14.35 -15.53 14.58
N GLN A 550 -15.15 -16.17 13.73
CA GLN A 550 -15.87 -15.46 12.66
C GLN A 550 -16.85 -14.45 13.27
N HIS A 551 -16.96 -13.27 12.64
CA HIS A 551 -17.83 -12.23 13.16
C HIS A 551 -19.30 -12.67 13.06
N GLY A 552 -19.66 -13.21 11.90
CA GLY A 552 -21.04 -13.46 11.49
C GLY A 552 -21.76 -12.19 11.02
N PRO A 553 -22.98 -12.35 10.47
CA PRO A 553 -23.87 -11.24 10.15
C PRO A 553 -24.15 -10.33 11.36
N GLY A 554 -24.32 -9.02 11.12
CA GLY A 554 -24.64 -8.03 12.16
C GLY A 554 -23.45 -7.55 13.00
N ARG A 555 -22.23 -8.08 12.77
CA ARG A 555 -21.07 -7.87 13.66
C ARG A 555 -19.80 -7.39 12.97
N THR A 556 -18.94 -6.72 13.74
CA THR A 556 -17.60 -6.29 13.31
C THR A 556 -16.60 -6.21 14.45
N ASP A 557 -15.33 -6.49 14.17
CA ASP A 557 -14.21 -6.20 15.06
C ASP A 557 -13.48 -4.92 14.62
N ALA A 558 -13.99 -3.77 15.04
CA ALA A 558 -13.37 -2.48 14.77
C ALA A 558 -12.00 -2.33 15.47
N GLY A 559 -11.76 -3.04 16.58
CA GLY A 559 -10.52 -2.95 17.35
C GLY A 559 -9.35 -3.60 16.61
N ASN A 560 -9.50 -4.86 16.19
CA ASN A 560 -8.47 -5.53 15.42
C ASN A 560 -8.27 -4.92 14.02
N ASN A 561 -9.30 -4.29 13.43
CA ASN A 561 -9.11 -3.43 12.24
C ASN A 561 -8.17 -2.23 12.51
N TRP A 562 -8.33 -1.51 13.63
CA TRP A 562 -7.41 -0.43 14.04
C TRP A 562 -6.00 -0.96 14.34
N ARG A 563 -5.87 -2.11 15.02
CA ARG A 563 -4.58 -2.76 15.28
C ARG A 563 -3.87 -3.12 13.97
N ALA A 564 -4.54 -3.79 13.04
CA ALA A 564 -3.99 -4.10 11.72
C ALA A 564 -3.58 -2.82 10.94
N ARG A 565 -4.41 -1.76 10.97
CA ARG A 565 -4.11 -0.46 10.35
C ARG A 565 -2.84 0.20 10.89
N TRP A 566 -2.53 0.00 12.17
CA TRP A 566 -1.31 0.50 12.82
C TRP A 566 -0.12 -0.45 12.76
N GLY A 567 -0.21 -1.54 11.96
CA GLY A 567 0.89 -2.47 11.76
C GLY A 567 1.13 -3.45 12.92
N TYR A 568 0.16 -3.58 13.83
CA TYR A 568 0.12 -4.74 14.72
C TYR A 568 -0.26 -6.00 13.94
N CYS A 569 -0.04 -7.16 14.55
CA CYS A 569 -0.33 -8.47 13.99
C CYS A 569 -1.41 -9.20 14.81
N PRO A 570 -2.72 -8.87 14.66
CA PRO A 570 -3.78 -9.52 15.43
C PRO A 570 -3.82 -11.05 15.25
N GLU A 571 -3.28 -11.57 14.14
CA GLU A 571 -3.16 -13.01 13.86
C GLU A 571 -2.20 -13.76 14.79
N LYS A 572 -1.48 -13.06 15.68
CA LYS A 572 -0.47 -13.62 16.60
C LYS A 572 -0.89 -13.64 18.07
N ASP A 573 -2.12 -13.22 18.37
CA ASP A 573 -2.69 -13.21 19.72
C ASP A 573 -4.13 -13.73 19.73
N GLU A 574 -4.74 -13.81 20.91
CA GLU A 574 -6.09 -14.32 21.12
C GLU A 574 -7.14 -13.19 21.32
N ALA A 575 -6.73 -11.92 21.27
CA ALA A 575 -7.61 -10.79 21.59
C ALA A 575 -8.70 -10.58 20.53
N VAL A 576 -9.96 -10.46 20.93
CA VAL A 576 -11.15 -10.35 20.06
C VAL A 576 -11.95 -9.12 20.47
N GLY A 577 -12.35 -8.28 19.50
CA GLY A 577 -13.12 -7.06 19.73
C GLY A 577 -14.48 -7.04 19.02
N THR A 578 -14.96 -8.21 18.62
CA THR A 578 -16.14 -8.40 17.77
C THR A 578 -17.43 -8.02 18.49
N VAL A 579 -18.05 -6.94 18.03
CA VAL A 579 -19.29 -6.38 18.57
C VAL A 579 -20.39 -6.35 17.53
N ASP A 580 -21.62 -6.27 18.01
CA ASP A 580 -22.81 -5.99 17.23
C ASP A 580 -22.83 -4.54 16.73
N PHE A 581 -23.52 -4.27 15.63
CA PHE A 581 -23.72 -2.88 15.19
C PHE A 581 -24.69 -2.15 16.14
N PRO A 582 -24.33 -0.98 16.72
CA PRO A 582 -25.27 -0.23 17.56
C PRO A 582 -26.33 0.47 16.71
N SER A 583 -27.52 0.72 17.29
CA SER A 583 -28.50 1.63 16.66
C SER A 583 -28.02 3.08 16.72
N VAL A 584 -28.26 3.82 15.64
CA VAL A 584 -27.82 5.21 15.46
C VAL A 584 -28.96 6.20 15.18
N TRP A 585 -30.22 5.80 15.32
CA TRP A 585 -31.33 6.76 15.48
C TRP A 585 -31.23 7.49 16.82
N ASN A 586 -31.97 8.60 16.96
CA ASN A 586 -32.20 9.30 18.23
C ASN A 586 -30.92 9.59 19.03
N GLN A 587 -29.84 10.03 18.36
CA GLN A 587 -28.55 10.24 19.05
C GLN A 587 -28.60 11.41 20.05
N GLY A 588 -29.55 12.33 19.91
CA GLY A 588 -29.70 13.50 20.78
C GLY A 588 -29.97 13.16 22.25
N ILE A 589 -30.65 12.03 22.55
CA ILE A 589 -30.83 11.57 23.93
C ILE A 589 -29.57 10.95 24.53
N ARG A 590 -28.57 10.59 23.72
CA ARG A 590 -27.34 9.91 24.17
C ARG A 590 -26.20 10.90 24.48
N GLU A 591 -26.41 12.18 24.23
CA GLU A 591 -25.42 13.23 24.50
C GLU A 591 -25.14 13.42 25.99
N GLY A 592 -23.87 13.56 26.36
CA GLY A 592 -23.41 13.62 27.75
C GLY A 592 -23.12 12.24 28.37
N GLY A 593 -23.50 11.15 27.69
CA GLY A 593 -23.04 9.80 28.01
C GLY A 593 -21.75 9.41 27.29
N TRP A 594 -21.45 8.11 27.32
CA TRP A 594 -20.33 7.48 26.63
C TRP A 594 -20.81 6.71 25.39
N PHE A 595 -19.94 6.65 24.38
CA PHE A 595 -20.15 6.06 23.07
C PHE A 595 -19.21 4.87 22.82
N HIS A 596 -19.57 4.08 21.79
CA HIS A 596 -19.16 2.68 21.62
C HIS A 596 -19.67 1.79 22.77
N TRP A 597 -19.72 0.48 22.55
CA TRP A 597 -20.25 -0.45 23.55
C TRP A 597 -19.51 -0.37 24.87
N ASP A 598 -18.18 -0.34 24.81
CA ASP A 598 -17.24 -0.19 25.93
C ASP A 598 -17.22 1.23 26.54
N GLY A 599 -17.96 2.21 26.00
CA GLY A 599 -17.97 3.56 26.55
C GLY A 599 -16.60 4.24 26.59
N ASN A 600 -15.74 3.92 25.61
CA ASN A 600 -14.36 4.36 25.53
C ASN A 600 -14.19 5.81 25.04
N ASN A 601 -15.27 6.49 24.62
CA ASN A 601 -15.23 7.86 24.08
C ASN A 601 -16.52 8.62 24.46
N ASN A 602 -16.46 9.91 24.81
CA ASN A 602 -17.65 10.75 25.13
C ASN A 602 -17.88 11.93 24.16
N SER A 603 -17.30 11.87 22.96
CA SER A 603 -17.49 12.86 21.89
C SER A 603 -18.17 12.23 20.68
N LEU A 604 -19.40 12.66 20.38
CA LEU A 604 -20.16 12.17 19.22
C LEU A 604 -19.39 12.40 17.91
N ILE A 605 -18.67 13.53 17.81
CA ILE A 605 -17.84 13.88 16.64
C ILE A 605 -16.66 12.90 16.50
N GLU A 606 -15.92 12.62 17.58
CA GLU A 606 -14.80 11.66 17.52
C GLU A 606 -15.29 10.24 17.20
N ARG A 607 -16.40 9.81 17.80
CA ARG A 607 -17.08 8.55 17.48
C ARG A 607 -17.42 8.46 15.99
N ASN A 608 -18.04 9.50 15.42
CA ASN A 608 -18.39 9.57 13.99
C ASN A 608 -17.16 9.44 13.09
N TYR A 609 -16.11 10.21 13.41
CA TYR A 609 -14.89 10.24 12.61
C TYR A 609 -14.12 8.92 12.74
N SER A 610 -14.08 8.31 13.93
CA SER A 610 -13.50 6.99 14.16
C SER A 610 -14.22 5.91 13.38
N ALA A 611 -15.56 5.88 13.43
CA ALA A 611 -16.38 4.94 12.66
C ALA A 611 -16.13 5.08 11.15
N ALA A 612 -16.06 6.30 10.62
CA ALA A 612 -15.74 6.54 9.22
C ALA A 612 -14.32 6.09 8.84
N LEU A 613 -13.32 6.34 9.69
CA LEU A 613 -11.93 5.92 9.46
C LEU A 613 -11.76 4.39 9.54
N ALA A 614 -12.50 3.73 10.43
CA ALA A 614 -12.59 2.26 10.52
C ALA A 614 -13.30 1.68 9.29
N GLY A 615 -14.36 2.34 8.78
CA GLY A 615 -15.04 2.04 7.51
C GLY A 615 -14.22 2.33 6.24
N GLY A 616 -12.92 2.62 6.37
CA GLY A 616 -11.99 2.78 5.25
C GLY A 616 -11.63 4.22 4.87
N ALA A 617 -12.22 5.24 5.51
CA ALA A 617 -11.89 6.62 5.20
C ALA A 617 -10.42 6.98 5.52
N LYS A 618 -9.93 8.01 4.82
CA LYS A 618 -8.61 8.61 5.06
C LYS A 618 -8.77 9.93 5.81
N GLU A 619 -7.89 10.18 6.78
CA GLU A 619 -7.91 11.39 7.63
C GLU A 619 -7.95 12.69 6.82
N TRP A 620 -7.18 12.76 5.73
CA TRP A 620 -7.12 13.91 4.84
C TRP A 620 -8.31 14.02 3.86
N LEU A 621 -9.09 12.94 3.69
CA LEU A 621 -10.27 12.87 2.81
C LEU A 621 -11.60 12.76 3.59
N LEU A 622 -11.56 12.76 4.92
CA LEU A 622 -12.72 12.62 5.78
C LEU A 622 -13.77 13.70 5.46
N GLN A 623 -14.98 13.29 5.06
CA GLN A 623 -16.04 14.22 4.64
C GLN A 623 -16.76 14.86 5.84
N ARG A 624 -16.00 15.54 6.70
CA ARG A 624 -16.47 16.10 7.98
C ARG A 624 -17.82 16.80 7.88
N GLY A 625 -17.99 17.76 6.97
CA GLY A 625 -19.27 18.47 6.81
C GLY A 625 -20.48 17.60 6.44
N LEU A 626 -20.28 16.51 5.68
CA LEU A 626 -21.35 15.55 5.37
C LEU A 626 -21.60 14.61 6.56
N ILE A 627 -20.54 14.16 7.23
CA ILE A 627 -20.62 13.33 8.43
C ILE A 627 -21.30 14.10 9.58
N ASP A 628 -20.99 15.37 9.75
CA ASP A 628 -21.56 16.26 10.77
C ASP A 628 -23.05 16.53 10.46
N ALA A 629 -23.41 16.79 9.19
CA ALA A 629 -24.81 16.93 8.78
C ALA A 629 -25.63 15.63 8.93
N GLN A 630 -25.02 14.48 8.66
CA GLN A 630 -25.62 13.17 8.91
C GLN A 630 -25.77 12.89 10.41
N ALA A 631 -24.79 13.30 11.23
CA ALA A 631 -24.89 13.20 12.69
C ALA A 631 -26.04 14.05 13.23
N GLU A 632 -26.24 15.26 12.70
CA GLU A 632 -27.36 16.13 13.05
C GLU A 632 -28.72 15.56 12.61
N TRP A 633 -28.80 14.89 11.45
CA TRP A 633 -30.02 14.17 11.07
C TRP A 633 -30.29 12.95 11.97
N LEU A 634 -29.26 12.17 12.27
CA LEU A 634 -29.34 11.00 13.17
C LEU A 634 -29.59 11.38 14.64
N ARG A 635 -29.29 12.62 15.04
CA ARG A 635 -29.62 13.22 16.33
C ARG A 635 -31.11 13.07 16.65
N ASP A 636 -31.94 13.42 15.66
CA ASP A 636 -33.39 13.58 15.80
C ASP A 636 -34.19 12.60 14.93
N LEU A 637 -33.53 11.73 14.16
CA LEU A 637 -34.16 10.61 13.45
C LEU A 637 -34.98 9.77 14.45
N PRO A 638 -36.32 9.72 14.33
CA PRO A 638 -37.13 9.00 15.29
C PRO A 638 -36.84 7.49 15.25
N PRO A 639 -36.78 6.82 16.41
CA PRO A 639 -36.69 5.37 16.50
C PRO A 639 -37.92 4.71 15.85
N PRO A 640 -37.76 3.55 15.17
CA PRO A 640 -38.86 2.94 14.43
C PRO A 640 -39.96 2.40 15.37
N ALA A 641 -41.21 2.74 15.06
CA ALA A 641 -42.38 2.21 15.75
C ALA A 641 -42.52 0.70 15.51
N TYR A 642 -43.00 -0.02 16.52
CA TYR A 642 -43.26 -1.46 16.40
C TYR A 642 -44.38 -1.72 15.36
N PRO A 643 -44.18 -2.65 14.41
CA PRO A 643 -45.02 -2.76 13.21
C PRO A 643 -46.31 -3.56 13.40
N LEU A 644 -46.51 -4.16 14.58
CA LEU A 644 -47.64 -5.04 14.88
C LEU A 644 -48.46 -4.49 16.06
N PRO A 645 -49.70 -4.98 16.28
CA PRO A 645 -50.47 -4.58 17.46
C PRO A 645 -49.74 -4.88 18.78
N VAL A 646 -49.86 -3.97 19.73
CA VAL A 646 -49.41 -4.14 21.13
C VAL A 646 -50.64 -4.20 22.02
N ASN A 647 -50.67 -5.14 22.96
CA ASN A 647 -51.71 -5.23 23.99
C ASN A 647 -51.49 -4.13 25.05
N ALA A 648 -52.32 -3.09 25.01
CA ALA A 648 -52.17 -1.91 25.87
C ALA A 648 -52.34 -2.18 27.38
N GLU A 649 -53.15 -3.16 27.77
CA GLU A 649 -53.34 -3.53 29.19
C GLU A 649 -52.07 -4.22 29.71
N MET A 650 -51.59 -5.23 28.98
CA MET A 650 -50.38 -5.98 29.29
C MET A 650 -49.10 -5.13 29.21
N ALA A 651 -49.05 -4.15 28.31
CA ALA A 651 -47.98 -3.15 28.25
C ALA A 651 -48.01 -2.17 29.43
N ALA A 652 -49.18 -1.88 30.03
CA ALA A 652 -49.27 -1.07 31.23
C ALA A 652 -48.77 -1.84 32.47
N ASP A 653 -49.11 -3.13 32.59
CA ASP A 653 -48.52 -4.02 33.60
C ASP A 653 -46.99 -4.12 33.44
N GLY A 654 -46.51 -4.26 32.21
CA GLY A 654 -45.09 -4.26 31.87
C GLY A 654 -44.36 -2.97 32.23
N ALA A 655 -45.03 -1.81 32.11
CA ALA A 655 -44.48 -0.53 32.53
C ALA A 655 -44.30 -0.46 34.06
N ALA A 656 -45.26 -0.96 34.83
CA ALA A 656 -45.17 -1.04 36.29
C ALA A 656 -44.04 -2.00 36.74
N ILE A 657 -43.84 -3.12 36.04
CA ILE A 657 -42.72 -4.03 36.26
C ILE A 657 -41.39 -3.34 35.93
N TYR A 658 -41.30 -2.63 34.80
CA TYR A 658 -40.10 -1.90 34.38
C TYR A 658 -39.64 -0.86 35.42
N GLU A 659 -40.59 -0.14 36.04
CA GLU A 659 -40.33 0.80 37.13
C GLU A 659 -39.92 0.06 38.42
N ARG A 660 -40.63 -1.01 38.79
CA ARG A 660 -40.38 -1.82 40.00
C ARG A 660 -38.99 -2.47 40.01
N GLU A 661 -38.55 -3.02 38.87
CA GLU A 661 -37.22 -3.62 38.70
C GLU A 661 -36.10 -2.57 38.51
N GLY A 662 -36.44 -1.28 38.47
CA GLY A 662 -35.46 -0.19 38.37
C GLY A 662 -34.76 -0.08 37.01
N CYS A 663 -35.29 -0.69 35.95
CA CYS A 663 -34.67 -0.72 34.62
C CYS A 663 -34.37 0.69 34.08
N GLY A 664 -35.24 1.66 34.37
CA GLY A 664 -35.07 3.06 33.97
C GLY A 664 -33.82 3.74 34.55
N THR A 665 -33.28 3.26 35.68
CA THR A 665 -32.07 3.83 36.31
C THR A 665 -30.85 3.76 35.38
N CYS A 666 -30.76 2.70 34.58
CA CYS A 666 -29.71 2.53 33.58
C CYS A 666 -30.15 2.94 32.17
N HIS A 667 -31.43 2.73 31.83
CA HIS A 667 -31.90 2.78 30.44
C HIS A 667 -32.74 3.99 30.04
N ASP A 668 -33.36 4.72 30.98
CA ASP A 668 -34.20 5.86 30.64
C ASP A 668 -33.38 7.18 30.68
N PRO A 669 -33.57 8.11 29.72
CA PRO A 669 -32.92 9.41 29.75
C PRO A 669 -33.21 10.15 31.06
N GLY A 670 -32.16 10.53 31.78
CA GLY A 670 -32.25 11.14 33.11
C GLY A 670 -32.16 10.15 34.29
N GLY A 671 -32.10 8.84 34.03
CA GLY A 671 -31.70 7.83 35.02
C GLY A 671 -30.26 8.03 35.50
N GLU A 672 -29.98 7.63 36.74
CA GLU A 672 -28.71 7.89 37.44
C GLU A 672 -27.47 7.39 36.68
N SER A 673 -27.56 6.19 36.10
CA SER A 673 -26.48 5.52 35.37
C SER A 673 -26.67 5.58 33.85
N PHE A 674 -27.61 6.39 33.36
CA PHE A 674 -27.93 6.47 31.94
C PHE A 674 -26.74 7.00 31.12
N GLY A 675 -26.39 6.28 30.05
CA GLY A 675 -25.23 6.58 29.22
C GLY A 675 -23.88 6.42 29.94
N GLN A 676 -23.84 5.96 31.20
CA GLN A 676 -22.61 5.69 31.93
C GLN A 676 -22.15 4.25 31.72
N VAL A 677 -20.87 3.99 32.02
CA VAL A 677 -20.27 2.66 31.94
C VAL A 677 -20.56 1.90 33.22
N THR A 678 -21.25 0.76 33.11
CA THR A 678 -21.42 -0.19 34.22
C THR A 678 -20.27 -1.20 34.19
N PRO A 679 -19.53 -1.41 35.30
CA PRO A 679 -18.39 -2.33 35.34
C PRO A 679 -18.75 -3.80 35.04
N LEU A 680 -17.79 -4.54 34.50
CA LEU A 680 -17.89 -5.98 34.23
C LEU A 680 -18.11 -6.83 35.49
N SER A 681 -17.68 -6.35 36.67
CA SER A 681 -17.98 -7.01 37.96
C SER A 681 -19.49 -7.15 38.21
N ASP A 682 -20.26 -6.18 37.70
CA ASP A 682 -21.68 -6.02 37.95
C ASP A 682 -22.49 -6.54 36.76
N LEU A 683 -22.05 -6.23 35.53
CA LEU A 683 -22.69 -6.72 34.30
C LEU A 683 -22.46 -8.21 34.05
N GLN A 684 -21.25 -8.73 34.30
CA GLN A 684 -20.85 -10.14 34.10
C GLN A 684 -21.05 -10.67 32.66
N THR A 685 -21.15 -9.79 31.67
CA THR A 685 -21.18 -10.12 30.23
C THR A 685 -19.77 -10.42 29.71
N ASP A 686 -19.64 -10.92 28.48
CA ASP A 686 -18.32 -11.20 27.85
C ASP A 686 -17.36 -9.98 27.95
N PRO A 687 -16.11 -10.14 28.41
CA PRO A 687 -15.19 -9.02 28.64
C PRO A 687 -14.33 -8.65 27.42
N ALA A 688 -14.27 -9.49 26.38
CA ALA A 688 -13.19 -9.44 25.38
C ALA A 688 -13.12 -8.09 24.63
N ARG A 689 -14.28 -7.49 24.36
CA ARG A 689 -14.38 -6.16 23.75
C ARG A 689 -13.76 -5.06 24.64
N SER A 690 -13.99 -5.09 25.95
CA SER A 690 -13.38 -4.13 26.89
C SER A 690 -11.88 -4.41 27.04
N ASP A 691 -11.50 -5.67 27.21
CA ASP A 691 -10.10 -6.09 27.38
C ASP A 691 -9.20 -5.71 26.19
N LEU A 692 -9.74 -5.74 24.96
CA LEU A 692 -9.02 -5.29 23.77
C LEU A 692 -8.68 -3.80 23.82
N PHE A 693 -9.46 -2.98 24.52
CA PHE A 693 -9.31 -1.51 24.62
C PHE A 693 -8.55 -1.10 25.89
N ASP A 694 -7.41 -1.76 26.12
CA ASP A 694 -6.45 -1.43 27.17
C ASP A 694 -5.84 0.00 27.03
N GLU A 695 -5.21 0.50 28.10
CA GLU A 695 -4.60 1.83 28.12
C GLU A 695 -3.56 2.03 27.00
N ALA A 696 -2.79 0.98 26.66
CA ALA A 696 -1.71 1.07 25.69
C ALA A 696 -2.26 1.21 24.26
N PHE A 697 -3.30 0.47 23.91
CA PHE A 697 -4.00 0.57 22.64
C PHE A 697 -4.81 1.87 22.56
N VAL A 698 -5.55 2.23 23.61
CA VAL A 698 -6.36 3.46 23.62
C VAL A 698 -5.49 4.71 23.51
N SER A 699 -4.30 4.74 24.12
CA SER A 699 -3.38 5.88 24.00
C SER A 699 -3.04 6.26 22.55
N ARG A 700 -3.07 5.29 21.62
CA ARG A 700 -2.80 5.50 20.18
C ARG A 700 -3.87 6.33 19.49
N PHE A 701 -5.12 6.33 19.97
CA PHE A 701 -6.18 7.17 19.41
C PHE A 701 -5.81 8.66 19.54
N GLY A 702 -5.04 9.05 20.56
CA GLY A 702 -4.53 10.42 20.71
C GLY A 702 -3.59 10.89 19.60
N ASP A 703 -3.09 10.03 18.71
CA ASP A 703 -2.35 10.42 17.50
C ASP A 703 -3.24 10.54 16.24
N VAL A 704 -4.50 10.11 16.28
CA VAL A 704 -5.43 10.22 15.15
C VAL A 704 -5.85 11.68 14.95
N GLY A 705 -5.77 12.17 13.71
CA GLY A 705 -6.03 13.58 13.40
C GLY A 705 -4.93 14.53 13.89
N LYS A 706 -3.75 14.04 14.28
CA LYS A 706 -2.60 14.87 14.66
C LYS A 706 -2.17 15.77 13.49
N GLY A 707 -2.18 17.08 13.73
CA GLY A 707 -1.97 18.10 12.70
C GLY A 707 -3.26 18.71 12.13
N TYR A 708 -4.44 18.22 12.54
CA TYR A 708 -5.75 18.79 12.22
C TYR A 708 -6.45 19.36 13.46
N THR A 709 -7.47 20.19 13.24
CA THR A 709 -8.29 20.80 14.30
C THR A 709 -9.26 19.82 14.98
N TRP A 710 -9.37 18.59 14.47
CA TRP A 710 -10.30 17.55 14.95
C TRP A 710 -9.56 16.36 15.59
N ARG A 711 -8.28 16.52 15.93
CA ARG A 711 -7.46 15.51 16.62
C ARG A 711 -8.22 14.90 17.81
N PHE A 712 -8.19 13.57 17.92
CA PHE A 712 -8.87 12.88 18.99
C PHE A 712 -8.23 13.14 20.36
N SER A 713 -9.07 13.24 21.38
CA SER A 713 -8.71 13.60 22.75
C SER A 713 -9.69 13.09 23.82
N HIS A 714 -10.83 12.50 23.42
CA HIS A 714 -11.89 12.05 24.35
C HIS A 714 -11.87 10.53 24.62
N TYR A 715 -10.80 9.84 24.22
CA TYR A 715 -10.64 8.39 24.36
C TYR A 715 -10.07 7.97 25.73
N ARG A 716 -10.63 6.91 26.33
CA ARG A 716 -10.14 6.25 27.57
C ARG A 716 -10.32 4.73 27.53
N ALA A 717 -9.48 4.00 28.26
CA ALA A 717 -9.74 2.61 28.60
C ALA A 717 -10.87 2.52 29.64
N THR A 718 -11.54 1.37 29.70
CA THR A 718 -12.68 1.07 30.58
C THR A 718 -12.69 -0.40 30.97
N ASP A 719 -13.50 -0.74 31.96
CA ASP A 719 -13.68 -2.08 32.53
C ASP A 719 -15.15 -2.54 32.47
N GLY A 720 -15.91 -2.11 31.46
CA GLY A 720 -17.37 -2.18 31.46
C GLY A 720 -18.03 -1.84 30.13
N TYR A 721 -19.37 -1.78 30.13
CA TYR A 721 -20.16 -1.38 28.96
C TYR A 721 -21.10 -0.21 29.27
N ALA A 722 -21.31 0.65 28.28
CA ALA A 722 -22.16 1.83 28.37
C ALA A 722 -23.66 1.47 28.33
N ASN A 723 -24.43 1.99 29.28
CA ASN A 723 -25.87 1.75 29.36
C ASN A 723 -26.61 2.49 28.23
N THR A 724 -27.16 1.74 27.26
CA THR A 724 -27.87 2.32 26.11
C THR A 724 -29.38 2.46 26.38
N PRO A 725 -30.06 3.46 25.78
CA PRO A 725 -31.52 3.54 25.80
C PRO A 725 -32.19 2.30 25.18
N LEU A 726 -33.44 2.03 25.54
CA LEU A 726 -34.24 0.90 25.01
C LEU A 726 -35.28 1.33 23.95
N ASP A 727 -35.05 2.46 23.28
CA ASP A 727 -35.90 2.91 22.18
C ASP A 727 -35.81 1.98 20.97
N ALA A 728 -36.99 1.56 20.50
CA ALA A 728 -37.15 0.55 19.46
C ALA A 728 -36.27 -0.69 19.67
N ILE A 729 -36.14 -1.15 20.92
CA ILE A 729 -35.33 -2.33 21.29
C ILE A 729 -35.74 -3.58 20.50
N TRP A 730 -37.01 -3.69 20.09
CA TRP A 730 -37.53 -4.76 19.24
C TRP A 730 -36.77 -4.93 17.91
N ALA A 731 -36.20 -3.85 17.36
CA ALA A 731 -35.47 -3.84 16.08
C ALA A 731 -33.94 -3.90 16.28
N ARG A 732 -33.49 -4.37 17.45
CA ARG A 732 -32.07 -4.38 17.88
C ARG A 732 -31.64 -5.72 18.50
N GLY A 733 -32.36 -6.80 18.19
CA GLY A 733 -31.87 -8.14 18.45
C GLY A 733 -30.89 -8.59 17.36
N PRO A 734 -30.04 -9.59 17.62
CA PRO A 734 -29.75 -10.20 18.92
C PRO A 734 -29.14 -9.23 19.94
N TYR A 735 -29.32 -9.53 21.22
CA TYR A 735 -29.04 -8.63 22.33
C TYR A 735 -27.67 -8.87 22.98
N LEU A 736 -27.28 -7.92 23.86
CA LEU A 736 -25.93 -7.68 24.37
C LEU A 736 -24.99 -7.07 23.33
N HIS A 737 -23.84 -6.54 23.79
CA HIS A 737 -22.89 -5.79 22.96
C HIS A 737 -22.27 -6.60 21.80
N ASN A 738 -22.34 -7.92 21.88
CA ASN A 738 -21.83 -8.90 20.91
C ASN A 738 -22.95 -9.68 20.20
N GLY A 739 -24.22 -9.32 20.44
CA GLY A 739 -25.39 -9.99 19.83
C GLY A 739 -25.42 -11.50 20.08
N SER A 740 -25.14 -11.91 21.31
CA SER A 740 -25.03 -13.32 21.71
C SER A 740 -26.33 -13.91 22.28
N VAL A 741 -27.42 -13.14 22.34
CA VAL A 741 -28.70 -13.56 22.91
C VAL A 741 -29.84 -13.30 21.90
N PRO A 742 -30.51 -14.32 21.33
CA PRO A 742 -31.35 -14.13 20.14
C PRO A 742 -32.65 -13.33 20.36
N THR A 743 -33.25 -13.42 21.55
CA THR A 743 -34.59 -12.86 21.85
C THR A 743 -34.61 -12.14 23.20
N LEU A 744 -35.55 -11.21 23.41
CA LEU A 744 -35.74 -10.58 24.74
C LEU A 744 -36.17 -11.62 25.78
N ARG A 745 -36.94 -12.65 25.37
CA ARG A 745 -37.23 -13.81 26.22
C ARG A 745 -35.95 -14.46 26.75
N ALA A 746 -35.00 -14.76 25.87
CA ALA A 746 -33.72 -15.36 26.25
C ALA A 746 -32.87 -14.40 27.12
N LEU A 747 -32.92 -13.09 26.86
CA LEU A 747 -32.23 -12.11 27.72
C LEU A 747 -32.78 -12.11 29.15
N LEU A 748 -34.11 -12.24 29.28
CA LEU A 748 -34.79 -12.43 30.57
C LEU A 748 -34.74 -13.87 31.09
N SER A 749 -34.02 -14.80 30.46
CA SER A 749 -33.71 -16.12 31.04
C SER A 749 -32.35 -16.10 31.75
N LEU A 750 -32.18 -17.03 32.70
CA LEU A 750 -30.87 -17.26 33.32
C LEU A 750 -29.84 -17.68 32.26
N PRO A 751 -28.55 -17.31 32.38
CA PRO A 751 -27.54 -17.63 31.37
C PRO A 751 -27.46 -19.11 30.97
N GLU A 752 -27.66 -20.02 31.92
CA GLU A 752 -27.69 -21.48 31.69
C GLU A 752 -28.88 -21.96 30.85
N ASP A 753 -29.97 -21.19 30.78
CA ASP A 753 -31.17 -21.45 29.97
C ASP A 753 -31.11 -20.74 28.59
N ARG A 754 -30.08 -19.92 28.34
CA ARG A 754 -29.91 -19.21 27.05
C ARG A 754 -29.39 -20.18 25.98
N PRO A 755 -29.83 -20.06 24.71
CA PRO A 755 -29.31 -20.89 23.63
C PRO A 755 -27.78 -20.75 23.50
N ALA A 756 -27.06 -21.87 23.58
CA ALA A 756 -25.62 -21.92 23.37
C ALA A 756 -25.24 -21.75 21.89
N THR A 757 -26.15 -22.10 20.98
CA THR A 757 -26.03 -21.87 19.54
C THR A 757 -27.37 -21.45 18.94
N PHE A 758 -27.34 -20.59 17.93
CA PHE A 758 -28.52 -20.15 17.16
C PHE A 758 -28.09 -19.59 15.79
N TYR A 759 -29.00 -19.53 14.81
CA TYR A 759 -28.68 -18.94 13.51
C TYR A 759 -28.85 -17.41 13.52
N ARG A 760 -28.03 -16.71 12.72
CA ARG A 760 -28.10 -15.25 12.46
C ARG A 760 -28.10 -14.96 10.96
N GLY A 761 -28.49 -13.74 10.59
CA GLY A 761 -28.45 -13.22 9.23
C GLY A 761 -29.76 -13.30 8.44
N CYS A 762 -30.90 -13.41 9.11
CA CYS A 762 -32.23 -13.39 8.49
C CYS A 762 -32.97 -12.06 8.73
N THR A 763 -34.10 -11.86 8.04
CA THR A 763 -34.98 -10.69 8.27
C THR A 763 -36.22 -11.04 9.10
N ASP A 764 -36.57 -12.32 9.23
CA ASP A 764 -37.81 -12.78 9.86
C ASP A 764 -37.82 -12.50 11.37
N PHE A 765 -38.86 -11.80 11.81
CA PHE A 765 -38.99 -11.31 13.18
C PHE A 765 -40.01 -12.13 14.00
N ASP A 766 -39.61 -12.53 15.21
CA ASP A 766 -40.50 -13.17 16.19
C ASP A 766 -41.22 -12.10 17.04
N PRO A 767 -42.56 -11.95 16.91
CA PRO A 767 -43.32 -10.98 17.68
C PRO A 767 -43.70 -11.43 19.10
N VAL A 768 -43.44 -12.69 19.46
CA VAL A 768 -43.75 -13.26 20.78
C VAL A 768 -42.56 -13.04 21.71
N ASP A 769 -41.39 -13.57 21.35
CA ASP A 769 -40.19 -13.49 22.18
C ASP A 769 -39.28 -12.28 21.85
N VAL A 770 -39.60 -11.56 20.76
CA VAL A 770 -38.99 -10.29 20.33
C VAL A 770 -37.51 -10.47 20.00
N GLY A 771 -37.25 -10.89 18.76
CA GLY A 771 -35.92 -11.11 18.18
C GLY A 771 -36.03 -11.63 16.75
N PHE A 772 -34.93 -12.14 16.19
CA PHE A 772 -34.90 -12.69 14.82
C PHE A 772 -35.03 -14.22 14.84
N ALA A 773 -35.94 -14.75 14.03
CA ALA A 773 -36.34 -16.16 14.00
C ALA A 773 -35.60 -16.95 12.90
N CYS A 774 -34.27 -16.91 12.89
CA CYS A 774 -33.49 -17.51 11.81
C CYS A 774 -33.49 -19.05 11.90
N GLU A 775 -34.06 -19.73 10.90
CA GLU A 775 -34.06 -21.20 10.80
C GLU A 775 -32.75 -21.77 10.23
N SER A 776 -31.98 -20.95 9.50
CA SER A 776 -30.71 -21.32 8.87
C SER A 776 -29.84 -20.08 8.63
N GLY A 777 -28.61 -20.27 8.15
CA GLY A 777 -27.66 -19.18 7.87
C GLY A 777 -26.36 -19.38 8.64
N PHE A 778 -25.82 -18.30 9.21
CA PHE A 778 -24.62 -18.36 10.03
C PHE A 778 -24.95 -18.92 11.42
N LEU A 779 -24.38 -20.08 11.78
CA LEU A 779 -24.54 -20.66 13.11
C LEU A 779 -23.63 -19.93 14.11
N PHE A 780 -24.23 -19.08 14.95
CA PHE A 780 -23.55 -18.43 16.06
C PHE A 780 -23.30 -19.45 17.18
N ASP A 781 -22.10 -19.41 17.76
CA ASP A 781 -21.70 -20.24 18.90
C ASP A 781 -21.19 -19.33 20.03
N THR A 782 -21.84 -19.42 21.19
CA THR A 782 -21.57 -18.59 22.37
C THR A 782 -20.36 -19.09 23.18
N GLN A 783 -19.80 -20.26 22.83
CA GLN A 783 -18.63 -20.85 23.50
C GLN A 783 -17.30 -20.31 22.95
N LEU A 784 -17.33 -19.57 21.84
CA LEU A 784 -16.15 -18.93 21.25
C LEU A 784 -15.79 -17.63 21.99
N THR A 785 -14.49 -17.31 22.06
CA THR A 785 -13.98 -16.07 22.67
C THR A 785 -14.63 -14.82 22.06
N GLY A 786 -15.23 -13.96 22.88
CA GLY A 786 -15.94 -12.75 22.44
C GLY A 786 -17.42 -12.97 22.09
N ASN A 787 -17.93 -14.21 22.16
CA ASN A 787 -19.33 -14.55 21.88
C ASN A 787 -20.11 -14.92 23.15
N GLY A 788 -19.54 -14.77 24.34
CA GLY A 788 -20.17 -15.18 25.60
C GLY A 788 -21.54 -14.53 25.81
N ASN A 789 -22.54 -15.34 26.14
CA ASN A 789 -23.93 -14.95 26.37
C ASN A 789 -24.31 -14.78 27.86
N GLY A 790 -23.30 -14.70 28.74
CA GLY A 790 -23.46 -14.52 30.18
C GLY A 790 -23.90 -13.11 30.59
N GLY A 791 -24.10 -12.93 31.89
CA GLY A 791 -24.35 -11.62 32.49
C GLY A 791 -25.73 -11.02 32.22
N HIS A 792 -25.86 -9.74 32.57
CA HIS A 792 -27.10 -8.96 32.53
C HIS A 792 -28.25 -9.72 33.21
N LEU A 793 -28.14 -9.94 34.52
CA LEU A 793 -29.06 -10.76 35.31
C LEU A 793 -30.35 -10.02 35.74
N TYR A 794 -30.50 -8.75 35.38
CA TYR A 794 -31.68 -7.94 35.68
C TYR A 794 -32.93 -8.54 35.01
N GLY A 795 -34.01 -8.71 35.77
CA GLY A 795 -35.26 -9.30 35.29
C GLY A 795 -35.26 -10.83 35.09
N THR A 796 -34.14 -11.54 35.27
CA THR A 796 -34.11 -13.01 35.04
C THR A 796 -34.93 -13.80 36.05
N GLY A 797 -35.06 -13.29 37.28
CA GLY A 797 -35.88 -13.88 38.35
C GLY A 797 -37.39 -13.62 38.24
N LEU A 798 -37.86 -12.88 37.23
CA LEU A 798 -39.28 -12.58 37.06
C LEU A 798 -40.10 -13.86 36.74
N PRO A 799 -41.36 -13.97 37.22
CA PRO A 799 -42.31 -14.96 36.71
C PRO A 799 -42.56 -14.78 35.20
N ASP A 800 -42.84 -15.87 34.48
CA ASP A 800 -42.97 -15.84 33.01
C ASP A 800 -44.08 -14.92 32.48
N GLY A 801 -45.18 -14.77 33.24
CA GLY A 801 -46.23 -13.79 32.95
C GLY A 801 -45.72 -12.34 33.04
N GLU A 802 -44.89 -12.03 34.05
CA GLU A 802 -44.29 -10.69 34.20
C GLU A 802 -43.22 -10.44 33.13
N LYS A 803 -42.41 -11.44 32.77
CA LYS A 803 -41.49 -11.35 31.62
C LYS A 803 -42.22 -11.03 30.33
N SER A 804 -43.36 -11.70 30.09
CA SER A 804 -44.19 -11.46 28.92
C SER A 804 -44.77 -10.04 28.92
N ALA A 805 -45.29 -9.56 30.05
CA ALA A 805 -45.79 -8.19 30.18
C ALA A 805 -44.68 -7.13 29.96
N LEU A 806 -43.50 -7.35 30.53
CA LEU A 806 -42.33 -6.50 30.33
C LEU A 806 -41.90 -6.45 28.86
N ILE A 807 -41.87 -7.59 28.16
CA ILE A 807 -41.62 -7.64 26.71
C ILE A 807 -42.70 -6.87 25.93
N GLU A 808 -43.97 -7.00 26.31
CA GLU A 808 -45.08 -6.29 25.68
C GLU A 808 -44.95 -4.76 25.82
N TYR A 809 -44.52 -4.28 26.99
CA TYR A 809 -44.15 -2.88 27.20
C TYR A 809 -42.98 -2.46 26.31
N LEU A 810 -41.90 -3.24 26.28
CA LEU A 810 -40.67 -2.95 25.52
C LEU A 810 -40.90 -2.86 24.00
N LYS A 811 -41.87 -3.59 23.43
CA LYS A 811 -42.30 -3.38 22.03
C LYS A 811 -42.67 -1.92 21.75
N SER A 812 -43.36 -1.28 22.70
CA SER A 812 -43.85 0.10 22.56
C SER A 812 -42.90 1.18 23.10
N LYS A 813 -41.75 0.81 23.69
CA LYS A 813 -40.84 1.75 24.35
C LYS A 813 -40.18 2.69 23.33
N GLN A 814 -40.42 3.99 23.50
CA GLN A 814 -39.86 5.07 22.71
C GLN A 814 -39.55 6.26 23.62
N TYR A 815 -38.59 7.11 23.22
CA TYR A 815 -38.36 8.41 23.85
C TYR A 815 -38.57 9.50 22.80
N ALA A 816 -39.12 10.65 23.22
CA ALA A 816 -39.12 11.84 22.38
C ALA A 816 -37.67 12.32 22.18
N GLY A 817 -37.35 12.81 20.98
CA GLY A 817 -36.11 13.54 20.74
C GLY A 817 -36.05 14.83 21.57
N ARG A 818 -34.88 15.47 21.62
CA ARG A 818 -34.75 16.79 22.25
C ARG A 818 -35.60 17.82 21.48
N SER A 819 -36.42 18.57 22.21
CA SER A 819 -37.18 19.73 21.73
C SER A 819 -36.33 21.00 21.66
#